data_AF-A0AAE0IVG3-F1
#
_entry.id   AF-A0AAE0IVG3-F1
#
_cell.length_a   1.000
_cell.length_b   1.000
_cell.length_c   1.000
_cell.angle_alpha   90.00
_cell.angle_beta   90.00
_cell.angle_gamma   90.00
#
_symmetry.space_group_name_H-M   'P 1'
#
loop_
_entity.id
_entity.type
_entity.pdbx_description
1 polymer ?
#
loop_
_entity_poly.entity_id
_entity_poly.type
_entity_poly.pdbx_seq_one_letter_code
_entity_poly.pdbx_strand_id
1 'polypeptide(L)'
;MTARVEQPKPAAATAMGERRIHWRVPALMFGALVAGIGCAAGHHCINSYWDGRPVPDESTQRWINRLGTAFAFLVKTALSLASGYAYIQYFWLVVRKRPFRLEGLDSLTSVLHDLSAMLQVGLWISVPGLTLIAIGTWLLPLVAVITPGTLTVSTQIVTSSMATTPPQLDLDGTRYAVTVGTVTNVPVFDIQGPTSELMRTTISSASQQAIMYIEPPAVNSTYQLNFFGPSLQCNIPAEKELAEFNRQLNQTINPGIGGNGGPNGYLGVNHRMNYHLSYNAWCPPKESEWAPTNRTFGHPTWFTNDTSPPQLIDVGNPEGEGRLYVLISPYQPASTSSYYYDNPQVLMECQMRNASYAVTIRNAGREQNVTIDRVEHLNTVRTDVLGLPRSQGASVSSANTAYTAIMWAFGALLNGQAVITVQANQQPAYTSTLVQTTALRPYIEQPDAADFTNATIKNILEGLFHNITLSLLSSTAFQRNASTAEPIATQIQLAKVVFVYRTSDLLIPYGLSILFAIASCVVGSIALSRNGAAYNHDFTTMLRTTRKPDLDDLVGAAETTGCTPLDSQLGRRMVIFDTGVESGVAGFTTILSSRSGDTDPEGKLAALMAPKHSIDKDLPKLPGMADEAPVSGYSTDRSEVVGVDATPPVLWAPRQ
;
A
#
# COMPACT_ATOMS: atom_id res chain seq x y z
N MET A 1 14.96 -100.67 46.71
CA MET A 1 14.40 -99.99 47.89
C MET A 1 14.68 -98.50 47.76
N THR A 2 13.64 -97.77 47.37
CA THR A 2 13.35 -96.33 47.56
C THR A 2 14.49 -95.42 48.04
N ALA A 3 15.09 -94.68 47.09
CA ALA A 3 15.86 -93.48 47.39
C ALA A 3 14.89 -92.32 47.72
N ARG A 4 15.06 -91.78 48.92
CA ARG A 4 14.30 -90.66 49.50
C ARG A 4 14.71 -89.37 48.76
N VAL A 5 13.82 -88.81 47.95
CA VAL A 5 13.98 -87.47 47.39
C VAL A 5 13.67 -86.48 48.51
N GLU A 6 14.69 -85.77 49.00
CA GLU A 6 14.53 -84.62 49.89
C GLU A 6 13.80 -83.50 49.16
N GLN A 7 12.69 -83.03 49.72
CA GLN A 7 12.04 -81.79 49.28
C GLN A 7 12.86 -80.58 49.76
N PRO A 8 13.12 -79.58 48.91
CA PRO A 8 13.72 -78.34 49.37
C PRO A 8 12.69 -77.51 50.13
N LYS A 9 13.10 -77.08 51.33
CA LYS A 9 12.43 -76.16 52.25
C LYS A 9 12.17 -74.80 51.57
N PRO A 10 11.00 -74.16 51.73
CA PRO A 10 10.74 -72.86 51.11
C PRO A 10 11.67 -71.80 51.72
N ALA A 11 12.46 -71.15 50.86
CA ALA A 11 13.30 -70.02 51.23
C ALA A 11 12.41 -68.83 51.61
N ALA A 12 12.69 -68.25 52.77
CA ALA A 12 12.03 -67.06 53.28
C ALA A 12 12.14 -65.90 52.28
N ALA A 13 11.02 -65.19 52.09
CA ALA A 13 10.90 -64.02 51.24
C ALA A 13 11.92 -62.94 51.65
N THR A 14 12.98 -62.79 50.87
CA THR A 14 13.96 -61.71 51.01
C THR A 14 13.47 -60.43 50.33
N ALA A 15 13.21 -59.43 51.17
CA ALA A 15 13.26 -57.97 50.95
C ALA A 15 12.94 -57.43 49.53
N MET A 16 11.74 -56.85 49.37
CA MET A 16 11.46 -55.90 48.28
C MET A 16 12.47 -54.75 48.34
N GLY A 17 13.28 -54.59 47.28
CA GLY A 17 14.10 -53.39 47.10
C GLY A 17 13.24 -52.13 47.07
N GLU A 18 13.71 -51.05 47.71
CA GLU A 18 13.02 -49.76 47.76
C GLU A 18 12.61 -49.30 46.36
N ARG A 19 11.30 -49.08 46.15
CA ARG A 19 10.75 -48.50 44.92
C ARG A 19 11.18 -47.02 44.85
N ARG A 20 12.31 -46.74 44.21
CA ARG A 20 12.78 -45.38 43.95
C ARG A 20 12.40 -44.94 42.54
N ILE A 21 11.90 -43.71 42.40
CA ILE A 21 11.62 -43.11 41.10
C ILE A 21 12.97 -42.84 40.40
N HIS A 22 13.23 -43.51 39.29
CA HIS A 22 14.39 -43.20 38.46
C HIS A 22 14.19 -41.86 37.73
N TRP A 23 15.14 -40.94 37.89
CA TRP A 23 15.05 -39.56 37.37
C TRP A 23 15.05 -39.43 35.84
N ARG A 24 15.38 -40.49 35.10
CA ARG A 24 15.47 -40.47 33.63
C ARG A 24 14.15 -40.06 32.97
N VAL A 25 13.02 -40.65 33.38
CA VAL A 25 11.72 -40.35 32.76
C VAL A 25 11.24 -38.94 33.09
N PRO A 26 11.28 -38.47 34.35
CA PRO A 26 11.02 -37.06 34.68
C PRO A 26 11.91 -36.09 33.90
N ALA A 27 13.22 -36.36 33.82
CA ALA A 27 14.16 -35.50 33.11
C ALA A 27 13.84 -35.41 31.61
N LEU A 28 13.46 -36.52 30.97
CA LEU A 28 13.05 -36.53 29.57
C LEU A 28 11.71 -35.83 29.34
N MET A 29 10.73 -36.03 30.22
CA MET A 29 9.41 -35.40 30.13
C MET A 29 9.50 -33.87 30.26
N PHE A 30 10.15 -33.38 31.32
CA PHE A 30 10.32 -31.94 31.54
C PHE A 30 11.37 -31.33 30.60
N GLY A 31 12.43 -32.06 30.27
CA GLY A 31 13.44 -31.62 29.30
C GLY A 31 12.84 -31.39 27.92
N ALA A 32 11.97 -32.30 27.45
CA ALA A 32 11.25 -32.13 26.20
C ALA A 32 10.27 -30.94 26.25
N LEU A 33 9.56 -30.73 27.37
CA LEU A 33 8.69 -29.56 27.53
C LEU A 33 9.46 -28.24 27.46
N VAL A 34 10.57 -28.12 28.21
CA VAL A 34 11.41 -26.92 28.22
C VAL A 34 12.05 -26.68 26.87
N ALA A 35 12.53 -27.73 26.20
CA ALA A 35 13.06 -27.62 24.83
C ALA A 35 11.99 -27.12 23.85
N GLY A 36 10.75 -27.62 23.94
CA GLY A 36 9.63 -27.15 23.11
C GLY A 36 9.32 -25.66 23.32
N ILE A 37 9.28 -25.21 24.57
CA ILE A 37 9.08 -23.78 24.91
C ILE A 37 10.24 -22.92 24.37
N GLY A 38 11.48 -23.39 24.55
CA GLY A 38 12.67 -22.69 24.05
C GLY A 38 12.69 -22.56 22.53
N CYS A 39 12.35 -23.63 21.80
CA CYS A 39 12.23 -23.59 20.35
C CYS A 39 11.10 -22.65 19.88
N ALA A 40 9.95 -22.64 20.57
CA ALA A 40 8.84 -21.74 20.24
C ALA A 40 9.23 -20.26 20.43
N ALA A 41 9.93 -19.95 21.53
CA ALA A 41 10.46 -18.62 21.79
C ALA A 41 11.52 -18.22 20.73
N GLY A 42 12.40 -19.14 20.35
CA GLY A 42 13.39 -18.93 19.28
C GLY A 42 12.73 -18.62 17.93
N HIS A 43 11.68 -19.35 17.56
CA HIS A 43 10.91 -19.08 16.35
C HIS A 43 10.28 -17.68 16.38
N HIS A 44 9.67 -17.29 17.51
CA HIS A 44 9.12 -15.95 17.69
C HIS A 44 10.19 -14.86 17.53
N CYS A 45 11.36 -15.02 18.17
CA CYS A 45 12.45 -14.05 18.11
C CYS A 45 12.98 -13.85 16.68
N ILE A 46 13.13 -14.93 15.91
CA ILE A 46 13.57 -14.85 14.51
C ILE A 46 12.54 -14.12 13.66
N ASN A 47 11.25 -14.45 13.79
CA ASN A 47 10.21 -13.81 12.99
C ASN A 47 10.08 -12.33 13.36
N SER A 48 10.15 -11.97 14.65
CA SER A 48 10.18 -10.58 15.11
C SER A 48 11.41 -9.82 14.63
N TYR A 49 12.58 -10.46 14.52
CA TYR A 49 13.79 -9.81 14.01
C TYR A 49 13.67 -9.43 12.54
N TRP A 50 13.03 -10.30 11.73
CA TRP A 50 12.86 -10.07 10.30
C TRP A 50 11.67 -9.18 9.95
N ASP A 51 10.70 -8.99 10.85
CA ASP A 51 9.54 -8.13 10.64
C ASP A 51 9.94 -6.71 10.22
N GLY A 52 9.33 -6.21 9.15
CA GLY A 52 9.60 -4.88 8.60
C GLY A 52 10.92 -4.73 7.85
N ARG A 53 11.78 -5.76 7.79
CA ARG A 53 13.03 -5.69 7.03
C ARG A 53 12.82 -5.99 5.53
N PRO A 54 13.54 -5.30 4.62
CA PRO A 54 13.47 -5.61 3.20
C PRO A 54 14.08 -6.99 2.93
N VAL A 55 13.51 -7.71 1.96
CA VAL A 55 14.04 -8.99 1.48
C VAL A 55 15.28 -8.72 0.63
N PRO A 56 16.49 -9.14 1.06
CA PRO A 56 17.72 -8.82 0.33
C PRO A 56 17.83 -9.61 -0.98
N ASP A 57 17.52 -10.90 -0.92
CA ASP A 57 17.64 -11.84 -2.02
C ASP A 57 16.72 -13.06 -1.80
N GLU A 58 16.41 -13.76 -2.88
CA GLU A 58 15.52 -14.93 -2.84
C GLU A 58 16.10 -16.08 -2.01
N SER A 59 17.44 -16.22 -1.96
CA SER A 59 18.09 -17.31 -1.23
C SER A 59 17.98 -17.12 0.28
N THR A 60 18.13 -15.89 0.77
CA THR A 60 17.93 -15.51 2.17
C THR A 60 16.48 -15.75 2.58
N GLN A 61 15.50 -15.36 1.75
CA GLN A 61 14.08 -15.66 2.00
C GLN A 61 13.82 -17.17 2.15
N ARG A 62 14.36 -17.99 1.24
CA ARG A 62 14.21 -19.45 1.29
C ARG A 62 14.81 -20.04 2.57
N TRP A 63 15.96 -19.56 3.01
CA TRP A 63 16.61 -20.03 4.24
C TRP A 63 15.85 -19.63 5.50
N ILE A 64 15.33 -18.41 5.58
CA ILE A 64 14.50 -17.96 6.69
C ILE A 64 13.24 -18.83 6.81
N ASN A 65 12.55 -19.10 5.70
CA ASN A 65 11.38 -19.98 5.70
C ASN A 65 11.72 -21.41 6.12
N ARG A 66 12.86 -21.95 5.68
CA ARG A 66 13.34 -23.28 6.11
C ARG A 66 13.63 -23.33 7.61
N LEU A 67 14.21 -22.27 8.18
CA LEU A 67 14.42 -22.15 9.62
C LEU A 67 13.09 -22.16 10.37
N GLY A 68 12.09 -21.39 9.93
CA GLY A 68 10.75 -21.40 10.52
C GLY A 68 10.12 -22.80 10.52
N THR A 69 10.22 -23.53 9.41
CA THR A 69 9.79 -24.94 9.32
C THR A 69 10.56 -25.84 10.29
N ALA A 70 11.88 -25.69 10.39
CA ALA A 70 12.69 -26.49 11.31
C ALA A 70 12.26 -26.28 12.77
N PHE A 71 12.06 -25.02 13.20
CA PHE A 71 11.55 -24.72 14.53
C PHE A 71 10.15 -25.31 14.76
N ALA A 72 9.25 -25.20 13.79
CA ALA A 72 7.91 -25.76 13.86
C ALA A 72 7.92 -27.28 14.11
N PHE A 73 8.78 -28.02 13.40
CA PHE A 73 8.97 -29.45 13.63
C PHE A 73 9.60 -29.75 14.99
N LEU A 74 10.60 -28.98 15.42
CA LEU A 74 11.25 -29.17 16.73
C LEU A 74 10.29 -28.95 17.90
N VAL A 75 9.45 -27.91 17.84
CA VAL A 75 8.42 -27.68 18.86
C VAL A 75 7.44 -28.86 18.89
N LYS A 76 6.93 -29.26 17.71
CA LYS A 76 6.00 -30.38 17.61
C LYS A 76 6.59 -31.66 18.20
N THR A 77 7.83 -32.03 17.84
CA THR A 77 8.45 -33.28 18.30
C THR A 77 8.70 -33.24 19.80
N ALA A 78 9.18 -32.12 20.33
CA ALA A 78 9.42 -31.93 21.75
C ALA A 78 8.13 -32.04 22.58
N LEU A 79 7.04 -31.38 22.14
CA LEU A 79 5.76 -31.46 22.84
C LEU A 79 5.13 -32.87 22.75
N SER A 80 5.26 -33.57 21.61
CA SER A 80 4.79 -34.95 21.46
C SER A 80 5.56 -35.92 22.36
N LEU A 81 6.87 -35.72 22.54
CA LEU A 81 7.67 -36.51 23.47
C LEU A 81 7.24 -36.27 24.92
N ALA A 82 7.03 -35.00 25.30
CA ALA A 82 6.57 -34.64 26.64
C ALA A 82 5.20 -35.26 26.97
N SER A 83 4.22 -35.13 26.06
CA SER A 83 2.89 -35.73 26.24
C SER A 83 2.93 -37.27 26.20
N GLY A 84 3.81 -37.87 25.40
CA GLY A 84 4.00 -39.32 25.34
C GLY A 84 4.54 -39.91 26.65
N TYR A 85 5.56 -39.30 27.26
CA TYR A 85 6.06 -39.74 28.57
C TYR A 85 4.99 -39.61 29.66
N ALA A 86 4.22 -38.52 29.63
CA ALA A 86 3.10 -38.31 30.55
C ALA A 86 1.98 -39.34 30.36
N TYR A 87 1.63 -39.64 29.12
CA TYR A 87 0.64 -40.66 28.76
C TYR A 87 1.00 -42.01 29.36
N ILE A 88 2.26 -42.45 29.19
CA ILE A 88 2.74 -43.74 29.72
C ILE A 88 2.62 -43.79 31.24
N GLN A 89 2.99 -42.72 31.96
CA GLN A 89 2.85 -42.72 33.43
C GLN A 89 1.39 -42.83 33.86
N TYR A 90 0.49 -42.12 33.17
CA TYR A 90 -0.92 -42.16 33.47
C TYR A 90 -1.57 -43.49 33.09
N PHE A 91 -1.16 -44.10 31.98
CA PHE A 91 -1.58 -45.44 31.54
C PHE A 91 -1.33 -46.47 32.64
N TRP A 92 -0.10 -46.54 33.17
CA TRP A 92 0.24 -47.50 34.22
C TRP A 92 -0.53 -47.25 35.53
N LEU A 93 -0.88 -45.99 35.83
CA LEU A 93 -1.74 -45.69 36.99
C LEU A 93 -3.17 -46.22 36.79
N VAL A 94 -3.72 -46.10 35.59
CA VAL A 94 -5.09 -46.51 35.27
C VAL A 94 -5.22 -48.03 35.28
N VAL A 95 -4.28 -48.73 34.64
CA VAL A 95 -4.26 -50.21 34.55
C VAL A 95 -4.04 -50.88 35.92
N ARG A 96 -3.45 -50.16 36.88
CA ARG A 96 -3.37 -50.58 38.29
C ARG A 96 -4.67 -50.48 39.07
N LYS A 97 -5.53 -49.55 38.69
CA LYS A 97 -6.73 -49.19 39.45
C LYS A 97 -7.99 -49.84 38.92
N ARG A 98 -7.99 -50.29 37.67
CA ARG A 98 -9.16 -50.84 36.99
C ARG A 98 -8.76 -52.05 36.17
N PRO A 99 -9.61 -53.09 36.12
CA PRO A 99 -9.43 -54.19 35.17
C PRO A 99 -9.75 -53.73 33.74
N PHE A 100 -9.02 -54.28 32.78
CA PHE A 100 -9.24 -54.03 31.35
C PHE A 100 -9.30 -55.35 30.58
N ARG A 101 -10.03 -55.36 29.46
CA ARG A 101 -9.94 -56.45 28.48
C ARG A 101 -8.58 -56.41 27.79
N LEU A 102 -8.05 -57.57 27.40
CA LEU A 102 -6.78 -57.66 26.66
C LEU A 102 -6.83 -56.82 25.36
N GLU A 103 -7.93 -56.89 24.59
CA GLU A 103 -8.14 -56.06 23.38
C GLU A 103 -8.07 -54.55 23.66
N GLY A 104 -8.49 -54.14 24.86
CA GLY A 104 -8.47 -52.74 25.28
C GLY A 104 -7.09 -52.31 25.76
N LEU A 105 -6.32 -53.21 26.38
CA LEU A 105 -4.94 -52.94 26.76
C LEU A 105 -4.05 -52.76 25.52
N ASP A 106 -4.26 -53.59 24.50
CA ASP A 106 -3.58 -53.45 23.20
C ASP A 106 -3.89 -52.07 22.59
N SER A 107 -5.15 -51.66 22.59
CA SER A 107 -5.56 -50.35 22.08
C SER A 107 -4.96 -49.17 22.87
N LEU A 108 -4.85 -49.28 24.20
CA LEU A 108 -4.23 -48.26 25.05
C LEU A 108 -2.71 -48.16 24.84
N THR A 109 -2.04 -49.27 24.56
CA THR A 109 -0.59 -49.25 24.31
C THR A 109 -0.26 -48.79 22.89
N SER A 110 -1.15 -49.05 21.92
CA SER A 110 -0.92 -48.71 20.50
C SER A 110 -1.31 -47.29 20.11
N VAL A 111 -2.21 -46.62 20.86
CA VAL A 111 -2.84 -45.35 20.43
C VAL A 111 -1.88 -44.23 20.02
N LEU A 112 -0.69 -44.15 20.60
CA LEU A 112 0.26 -43.08 20.30
C LEU A 112 0.98 -43.26 18.96
N HIS A 113 0.93 -44.47 18.40
CA HIS A 113 1.54 -44.82 17.11
C HIS A 113 0.55 -45.38 16.09
N ASP A 114 -0.64 -45.79 16.53
CA ASP A 114 -1.73 -46.29 15.68
C ASP A 114 -3.04 -45.57 16.02
N LEU A 115 -3.51 -44.76 15.07
CA LEU A 115 -4.77 -44.00 15.21
C LEU A 115 -6.00 -44.93 15.17
N SER A 116 -5.89 -46.11 14.54
CA SER A 116 -7.02 -47.04 14.41
C SER A 116 -7.50 -47.58 15.77
N ALA A 117 -6.61 -47.60 16.76
CA ALA A 117 -6.94 -47.92 18.16
C ALA A 117 -7.98 -46.97 18.78
N MET A 118 -8.15 -45.75 18.22
CA MET A 118 -9.19 -44.81 18.66
C MET A 118 -10.61 -45.21 18.24
N LEU A 119 -10.77 -46.17 17.32
CA LEU A 119 -12.09 -46.63 16.83
C LEU A 119 -12.89 -47.40 17.88
N GLN A 120 -12.25 -47.90 18.96
CA GLN A 120 -12.93 -48.56 20.07
C GLN A 120 -13.60 -47.54 21.02
N VAL A 121 -14.60 -46.80 20.54
CA VAL A 121 -15.21 -45.65 21.24
C VAL A 121 -15.63 -45.94 22.69
N GLY A 122 -16.18 -47.14 22.96
CA GLY A 122 -16.60 -47.53 24.31
C GLY A 122 -15.46 -47.60 25.34
N LEU A 123 -14.25 -47.94 24.91
CA LEU A 123 -13.06 -47.94 25.75
C LEU A 123 -12.68 -46.50 26.14
N TRP A 124 -12.66 -45.59 25.16
CA TRP A 124 -12.22 -44.20 25.34
C TRP A 124 -13.17 -43.35 26.17
N ILE A 125 -14.46 -43.70 26.22
CA ILE A 125 -15.42 -43.09 27.16
C ILE A 125 -15.10 -43.50 28.60
N SER A 126 -14.56 -44.70 28.81
CA SER A 126 -14.27 -45.26 30.13
C SER A 126 -12.97 -44.73 30.76
N VAL A 127 -12.06 -44.17 29.94
CA VAL A 127 -10.76 -43.61 30.36
C VAL A 127 -10.52 -42.19 29.83
N PRO A 128 -11.39 -41.21 30.14
CA PRO A 128 -11.41 -39.90 29.48
C PRO A 128 -10.09 -39.13 29.55
N GLY A 129 -9.33 -39.25 30.65
CA GLY A 129 -8.03 -38.57 30.76
C GLY A 129 -6.97 -39.10 29.78
N LEU A 130 -6.94 -40.41 29.50
CA LEU A 130 -6.01 -40.99 28.52
C LEU A 130 -6.44 -40.60 27.11
N THR A 131 -7.76 -40.59 26.86
CA THR A 131 -8.37 -40.10 25.61
C THR A 131 -7.95 -38.66 25.29
N LEU A 132 -8.04 -37.74 26.26
CA LEU A 132 -7.66 -36.33 26.05
C LEU A 132 -6.17 -36.16 25.72
N ILE A 133 -5.28 -36.88 26.39
CA ILE A 133 -3.84 -36.84 26.11
C ILE A 133 -3.54 -37.46 24.73
N ALA A 134 -4.20 -38.56 24.37
CA ALA A 134 -4.04 -39.19 23.06
C ALA A 134 -4.51 -38.28 21.92
N ILE A 135 -5.74 -37.76 21.99
CA ILE A 135 -6.30 -36.82 21.00
C ILE A 135 -5.40 -35.59 20.87
N GLY A 136 -5.03 -34.96 21.99
CA GLY A 136 -4.18 -33.78 21.96
C GLY A 136 -2.80 -34.07 21.34
N THR A 137 -2.23 -35.25 21.58
CA THR A 137 -0.95 -35.66 20.96
C THR A 137 -1.09 -35.82 19.44
N TRP A 138 -2.22 -36.33 18.95
CA TRP A 138 -2.54 -36.42 17.52
C TRP A 138 -2.87 -35.07 16.86
N LEU A 139 -3.21 -34.03 17.63
CA LEU A 139 -3.42 -32.67 17.13
C LEU A 139 -2.13 -31.83 17.06
N LEU A 140 -1.06 -32.22 17.77
CA LEU A 140 0.23 -31.51 17.73
C LEU A 140 0.84 -31.34 16.32
N PRO A 141 0.72 -32.30 15.37
CA PRO A 141 1.16 -32.10 13.99
C PRO A 141 0.55 -30.86 13.30
N LEU A 142 -0.67 -30.44 13.64
CA LEU A 142 -1.31 -29.25 13.04
C LEU A 142 -0.53 -27.96 13.33
N VAL A 143 0.13 -27.90 14.49
CA VAL A 143 1.00 -26.78 14.87
C VAL A 143 2.17 -26.65 13.88
N ALA A 144 2.78 -27.78 13.48
CA ALA A 144 3.89 -27.78 12.53
C ALA A 144 3.47 -27.40 11.11
N VAL A 145 2.19 -27.51 10.77
CA VAL A 145 1.63 -27.11 9.48
C VAL A 145 1.35 -25.61 9.42
N ILE A 146 0.79 -25.04 10.49
CA ILE A 146 0.33 -23.63 10.49
C ILE A 146 1.50 -22.67 10.74
N THR A 147 2.37 -22.99 11.69
CA THR A 147 3.38 -22.05 12.21
C THR A 147 4.47 -21.60 11.22
N PRO A 148 4.89 -22.38 10.22
CA PRO A 148 5.85 -21.89 9.21
C PRO A 148 5.30 -20.74 8.35
N GLY A 149 3.98 -20.64 8.18
CA GLY A 149 3.33 -19.62 7.36
C GLY A 149 3.16 -18.26 8.04
N THR A 150 3.72 -18.06 9.23
CA THR A 150 3.50 -16.86 10.05
C THR A 150 4.37 -15.67 9.65
N LEU A 151 5.48 -15.92 8.97
CA LEU A 151 6.31 -14.90 8.33
C LEU A 151 6.06 -14.96 6.82
N THR A 152 5.50 -13.88 6.27
CA THR A 152 5.18 -13.78 4.84
C THR A 152 5.91 -12.61 4.21
N VAL A 153 5.93 -12.54 2.88
CA VAL A 153 6.50 -11.40 2.15
C VAL A 153 5.37 -10.60 1.53
N SER A 154 5.45 -9.28 1.64
CA SER A 154 4.48 -8.36 1.05
C SER A 154 5.19 -7.16 0.44
N THR A 155 4.67 -6.67 -0.68
CA THR A 155 5.19 -5.46 -1.32
C THR A 155 4.64 -4.24 -0.59
N GLN A 156 5.53 -3.45 0.02
CA GLN A 156 5.19 -2.20 0.68
C GLN A 156 5.80 -1.01 -0.06
N ILE A 157 5.09 0.11 -0.08
CA ILE A 157 5.58 1.37 -0.65
C ILE A 157 6.41 2.08 0.42
N VAL A 158 7.70 2.21 0.18
CA VAL A 158 8.63 2.90 1.08
C VAL A 158 9.03 4.23 0.46
N THR A 159 8.91 5.31 1.22
CA THR A 159 9.39 6.64 0.81
C THR A 159 10.86 6.76 1.16
N SER A 160 11.71 6.99 0.17
CA SER A 160 13.15 7.20 0.32
C SER A 160 13.53 8.57 -0.20
N SER A 161 14.36 9.30 0.55
CA SER A 161 15.01 10.51 0.03
C SER A 161 16.26 10.10 -0.74
N MET A 162 16.35 10.49 -2.01
CA MET A 162 17.50 10.21 -2.88
C MET A 162 17.93 11.50 -3.58
N ALA A 163 19.24 11.67 -3.75
CA ALA A 163 19.79 12.76 -4.54
C ALA A 163 19.60 12.44 -6.04
N THR A 164 18.78 13.23 -6.73
CA THR A 164 18.52 13.10 -8.17
C THR A 164 18.74 14.44 -8.86
N THR A 165 18.90 14.44 -10.17
CA THR A 165 18.98 15.65 -11.00
C THR A 165 17.67 15.85 -11.76
N PRO A 166 16.60 16.38 -11.14
CA PRO A 166 15.37 16.68 -11.87
C PRO A 166 15.61 17.78 -12.92
N PRO A 167 14.71 17.98 -13.91
CA PRO A 167 14.83 19.04 -14.90
C PRO A 167 15.07 20.41 -14.25
N GLN A 168 16.14 21.07 -14.68
CA GLN A 168 16.53 22.41 -14.23
C GLN A 168 16.68 23.32 -15.45
N LEU A 169 16.17 24.55 -15.35
CA LEU A 169 16.25 25.51 -16.43
C LEU A 169 17.70 25.93 -16.70
N ASP A 170 18.08 25.90 -17.96
CA ASP A 170 19.32 26.49 -18.47
C ASP A 170 18.99 27.81 -19.17
N LEU A 171 19.52 28.92 -18.66
CA LEU A 171 19.26 30.27 -19.20
C LEU A 171 20.34 30.68 -20.22
N ASP A 172 20.75 29.73 -21.06
CA ASP A 172 21.57 29.97 -22.23
C ASP A 172 20.73 30.62 -23.34
N GLY A 173 20.89 31.93 -23.56
CA GLY A 173 20.11 32.72 -24.49
C GLY A 173 20.15 32.23 -25.94
N THR A 174 21.20 31.48 -26.32
CA THR A 174 21.31 30.89 -27.67
C THR A 174 20.26 29.80 -27.93
N ARG A 175 19.71 29.20 -26.87
CA ARG A 175 18.65 28.18 -26.95
C ARG A 175 17.25 28.80 -27.12
N TYR A 176 17.08 30.04 -26.69
CA TYR A 176 15.79 30.74 -26.68
C TYR A 176 15.63 31.71 -27.85
N ALA A 177 16.71 32.35 -28.29
CA ALA A 177 16.69 33.41 -29.28
C ALA A 177 17.45 33.03 -30.56
N VAL A 178 16.90 33.42 -31.72
CA VAL A 178 17.65 33.46 -32.97
C VAL A 178 18.37 34.79 -33.06
N THR A 179 19.70 34.75 -33.09
CA THR A 179 20.55 35.95 -33.14
C THR A 179 21.29 36.02 -34.48
N VAL A 180 21.30 37.19 -35.12
CA VAL A 180 22.09 37.42 -36.33
C VAL A 180 23.29 38.31 -36.00
N GLY A 181 24.47 37.89 -36.44
CA GLY A 181 25.70 38.64 -36.30
C GLY A 181 25.99 39.43 -37.57
N THR A 182 26.16 40.74 -37.40
CA THR A 182 26.75 41.74 -38.32
C THR A 182 25.82 42.54 -39.24
N VAL A 183 25.85 43.86 -39.04
CA VAL A 183 25.59 44.87 -40.06
C VAL A 183 26.90 45.67 -40.19
N THR A 184 27.47 45.73 -41.40
CA THR A 184 28.57 46.64 -41.78
C THR A 184 29.80 46.66 -40.85
N ASN A 185 30.54 45.56 -40.72
CA ASN A 185 31.84 45.46 -39.99
C ASN A 185 31.80 45.75 -38.48
N VAL A 186 30.62 45.93 -37.88
CA VAL A 186 30.45 46.01 -36.43
C VAL A 186 29.61 44.82 -35.98
N PRO A 187 30.08 43.98 -35.03
CA PRO A 187 29.25 42.91 -34.51
C PRO A 187 28.15 43.52 -33.63
N VAL A 188 26.97 43.71 -34.21
CA VAL A 188 25.75 44.07 -33.48
C VAL A 188 25.10 42.76 -33.02
N PHE A 189 24.67 42.70 -31.77
CA PHE A 189 23.87 41.58 -31.25
C PHE A 189 22.39 41.95 -31.42
N ASP A 190 21.73 41.29 -32.36
CA ASP A 190 20.33 41.54 -32.67
C ASP A 190 19.52 40.23 -32.58
N ILE A 191 18.43 40.26 -31.80
CA ILE A 191 17.49 39.14 -31.65
C ILE A 191 16.44 39.31 -32.73
N GLN A 192 16.42 38.37 -33.67
CA GLN A 192 15.46 38.35 -34.78
C GLN A 192 14.13 37.70 -34.39
N GLY A 193 14.11 36.97 -33.26
CA GLY A 193 12.92 36.37 -32.70
C GLY A 193 13.22 35.16 -31.81
N PRO A 194 12.18 34.57 -31.21
CA PRO A 194 12.28 33.34 -30.45
C PRO A 194 12.59 32.13 -31.35
N THR A 195 13.21 31.09 -30.78
CA THR A 195 13.38 29.81 -31.47
C THR A 195 12.03 29.14 -31.72
N SER A 196 11.95 28.29 -32.75
CA SER A 196 10.74 27.54 -33.07
C SER A 196 10.28 26.65 -31.90
N GLU A 197 11.23 26.09 -31.15
CA GLU A 197 10.97 25.30 -29.95
C GLU A 197 10.36 26.15 -28.82
N LEU A 198 10.84 27.39 -28.63
CA LEU A 198 10.28 28.31 -27.63
C LEU A 198 8.85 28.70 -28.00
N MET A 199 8.60 29.03 -29.26
CA MET A 199 7.25 29.33 -29.75
C MET A 199 6.31 28.12 -29.60
N ARG A 200 6.80 26.92 -29.90
CA ARG A 200 6.02 25.68 -29.77
C ARG A 200 5.60 25.43 -28.33
N THR A 201 6.52 25.52 -27.38
CA THR A 201 6.22 25.36 -25.94
C THR A 201 5.28 26.47 -25.44
N THR A 202 5.49 27.71 -25.88
CA THR A 202 4.67 28.87 -25.52
C THR A 202 3.22 28.71 -26.01
N ILE A 203 3.01 28.38 -27.28
CA ILE A 203 1.67 28.12 -27.86
C ILE A 203 1.00 26.90 -27.20
N SER A 204 1.78 25.84 -26.93
CA SER A 204 1.24 24.60 -26.33
C SER A 204 0.80 24.81 -24.88
N SER A 205 1.55 25.57 -24.08
CA SER A 205 1.16 25.94 -22.72
C SER A 205 -0.06 26.86 -22.73
N ALA A 206 -0.09 27.86 -23.61
CA ALA A 206 -1.22 28.77 -23.75
C ALA A 206 -2.52 28.03 -24.12
N SER A 207 -2.46 27.14 -25.11
CA SER A 207 -3.61 26.36 -25.60
C SER A 207 -4.13 25.37 -24.55
N GLN A 208 -3.25 24.81 -23.73
CA GLN A 208 -3.64 23.93 -22.61
C GLN A 208 -4.10 24.70 -21.37
N GLN A 209 -3.79 26.01 -21.29
CA GLN A 209 -4.01 26.85 -20.12
C GLN A 209 -3.39 26.25 -18.84
N ALA A 210 -2.32 25.47 -19.00
CA ALA A 210 -1.69 24.69 -17.95
C ALA A 210 -0.18 24.57 -18.18
N ILE A 211 0.53 24.12 -17.14
CA ILE A 211 1.94 23.78 -17.21
C ILE A 211 2.08 22.45 -17.97
N MET A 212 2.94 22.42 -18.97
CA MET A 212 3.22 21.20 -19.74
C MET A 212 3.88 20.14 -18.86
N TYR A 213 3.60 18.86 -19.14
CA TYR A 213 4.15 17.72 -18.40
C TYR A 213 5.69 17.73 -18.37
N ILE A 214 6.26 17.81 -17.16
CA ILE A 214 7.70 17.80 -16.91
C ILE A 214 8.16 16.37 -16.63
N GLU A 215 9.13 15.86 -17.37
CA GLU A 215 9.62 14.48 -17.19
C GLU A 215 10.18 14.27 -15.78
N PRO A 216 9.61 13.35 -14.97
CA PRO A 216 10.02 13.18 -13.58
C PRO A 216 11.26 12.28 -13.44
N PRO A 217 12.08 12.47 -12.39
CA PRO A 217 13.24 11.61 -12.14
C PRO A 217 12.85 10.17 -11.76
N ALA A 218 11.62 9.96 -11.26
CA ALA A 218 11.02 8.66 -10.98
C ALA A 218 9.48 8.76 -11.02
N VAL A 219 8.81 7.64 -11.33
CA VAL A 219 7.35 7.55 -11.52
C VAL A 219 6.56 8.16 -10.36
N ASN A 220 6.88 7.78 -9.12
CA ASN A 220 6.30 8.36 -7.92
C ASN A 220 7.37 9.15 -7.18
N SER A 221 7.42 10.46 -7.45
CA SER A 221 8.45 11.34 -6.92
C SER A 221 7.88 12.68 -6.49
N THR A 222 8.47 13.28 -5.47
CA THR A 222 8.18 14.64 -5.05
C THR A 222 9.50 15.37 -4.80
N TYR A 223 9.69 16.50 -5.46
CA TYR A 223 10.88 17.32 -5.31
C TYR A 223 10.52 18.81 -5.30
N GLN A 224 11.39 19.59 -4.66
CA GLN A 224 11.30 21.04 -4.63
C GLN A 224 12.40 21.63 -5.49
N LEU A 225 12.02 22.52 -6.39
CA LEU A 225 12.92 23.18 -7.32
C LEU A 225 12.90 24.68 -7.06
N ASN A 226 14.09 25.24 -6.82
CA ASN A 226 14.30 26.68 -6.72
C ASN A 226 15.10 27.14 -7.93
N PHE A 227 14.59 28.11 -8.68
CA PHE A 227 15.28 28.64 -9.85
C PHE A 227 14.92 30.11 -10.12
N PHE A 228 15.77 30.79 -10.88
CA PHE A 228 15.49 32.15 -11.35
C PHE A 228 14.86 32.11 -12.74
N GLY A 229 13.81 32.89 -12.96
CA GLY A 229 13.11 32.97 -14.23
C GLY A 229 12.46 34.33 -14.45
N PRO A 230 12.02 34.64 -15.68
CA PRO A 230 11.23 35.83 -15.90
C PRO A 230 9.85 35.63 -15.25
N SER A 231 9.26 36.72 -14.78
CA SER A 231 7.88 36.80 -14.30
C SER A 231 7.24 38.04 -14.91
N LEU A 232 5.92 38.04 -15.03
CA LEU A 232 5.18 39.20 -15.47
C LEU A 232 4.52 39.85 -14.26
N GLN A 233 4.64 41.17 -14.15
CA GLN A 233 3.93 41.96 -13.16
C GLN A 233 3.05 42.98 -13.87
N CYS A 234 1.74 42.86 -13.69
CA CYS A 234 0.73 43.66 -14.34
C CYS A 234 0.09 44.63 -13.35
N ASN A 235 0.04 45.91 -13.71
CA ASN A 235 -0.54 46.97 -12.92
C ASN A 235 -1.46 47.85 -13.77
N ILE A 236 -2.40 48.53 -13.10
CA ILE A 236 -3.18 49.57 -13.74
C ILE A 236 -2.22 50.74 -14.06
N PRO A 237 -2.17 51.24 -15.29
CA PRO A 237 -1.29 52.36 -15.65
C PRO A 237 -1.56 53.58 -14.79
N ALA A 238 -0.55 54.45 -14.66
CA ALA A 238 -0.71 55.72 -13.94
C ALA A 238 -1.82 56.58 -14.56
N GLU A 239 -2.52 57.36 -13.74
CA GLU A 239 -3.68 58.17 -14.18
C GLU A 239 -3.36 59.10 -15.37
N LYS A 240 -2.16 59.68 -15.39
CA LYS A 240 -1.70 60.52 -16.52
C LYS A 240 -1.55 59.73 -17.81
N GLU A 241 -1.08 58.49 -17.72
CA GLU A 241 -0.88 57.61 -18.88
C GLU A 241 -2.23 57.12 -19.40
N LEU A 242 -3.13 56.73 -18.49
CA LEU A 242 -4.50 56.38 -18.84
C LEU A 242 -5.25 57.54 -19.50
N ALA A 243 -5.10 58.77 -18.98
CA ALA A 243 -5.71 59.97 -19.56
C ALA A 243 -5.18 60.27 -20.96
N GLU A 244 -3.87 60.13 -21.17
CA GLU A 244 -3.23 60.31 -22.47
C GLU A 244 -3.65 59.22 -23.47
N PHE A 245 -3.79 57.97 -23.00
CA PHE A 245 -4.30 56.86 -23.82
C PHE A 245 -5.72 57.13 -24.30
N ASN A 246 -6.62 57.49 -23.38
CA ASN A 246 -7.99 57.83 -23.70
C ASN A 246 -8.06 59.04 -24.65
N ARG A 247 -7.18 60.03 -24.47
CA ARG A 247 -7.06 61.19 -25.37
C ARG A 247 -6.69 60.76 -26.80
N GLN A 248 -5.68 59.91 -26.97
CA GLN A 248 -5.23 59.43 -28.27
C GLN A 248 -6.27 58.53 -28.93
N LEU A 249 -6.86 57.60 -28.18
CA LEU A 249 -7.94 56.72 -28.66
C LEU A 249 -9.14 57.53 -29.18
N ASN A 250 -9.54 58.58 -28.45
CA ASN A 250 -10.62 59.47 -28.86
C ASN A 250 -10.31 60.25 -30.14
N GLN A 251 -9.06 60.68 -30.33
CA GLN A 251 -8.63 61.39 -31.54
C GLN A 251 -8.60 60.48 -32.77
N THR A 252 -8.24 59.22 -32.58
CA THR A 252 -8.18 58.23 -33.66
C THR A 252 -9.57 57.72 -34.07
N ILE A 253 -10.50 57.54 -33.12
CA ILE A 253 -11.86 57.03 -33.37
C ILE A 253 -12.84 58.12 -33.84
N ASN A 254 -12.71 59.35 -33.33
CA ASN A 254 -13.47 60.52 -33.78
C ASN A 254 -12.54 61.46 -34.56
N PRO A 255 -12.34 61.27 -35.87
CA PRO A 255 -11.85 62.35 -36.71
C PRO A 255 -12.99 63.38 -36.76
N GLY A 256 -13.05 64.26 -35.76
CA GLY A 256 -14.01 65.34 -35.72
C GLY A 256 -13.91 66.14 -37.01
N ILE A 257 -15.02 66.19 -37.75
CA ILE A 257 -15.67 67.42 -38.20
C ILE A 257 -14.82 68.66 -37.81
N GLY A 258 -13.83 69.05 -38.62
CA GLY A 258 -12.97 70.19 -38.29
C GLY A 258 -11.58 70.25 -38.94
N GLY A 259 -11.07 69.18 -39.54
CA GLY A 259 -9.83 69.24 -40.31
C GLY A 259 -10.04 69.78 -41.72
N ASN A 260 -9.80 71.07 -41.97
CA ASN A 260 -9.54 71.59 -43.32
C ASN A 260 -8.23 70.98 -43.84
N GLY A 261 -8.29 69.76 -44.38
CA GLY A 261 -7.15 69.06 -44.95
C GLY A 261 -7.45 68.68 -46.40
N GLY A 262 -7.05 69.55 -47.33
CA GLY A 262 -6.61 69.32 -48.72
C GLY A 262 -7.35 68.33 -49.65
N PRO A 263 -7.43 68.59 -50.98
CA PRO A 263 -8.21 67.79 -51.94
C PRO A 263 -7.76 66.33 -52.18
N ASN A 264 -6.76 65.81 -51.47
CA ASN A 264 -6.15 64.50 -51.77
C ASN A 264 -6.17 63.48 -50.61
N GLY A 265 -7.01 63.69 -49.58
CA GLY A 265 -7.33 62.64 -48.61
C GLY A 265 -8.32 61.63 -49.19
N TYR A 266 -7.86 60.73 -50.06
CA TYR A 266 -8.64 59.60 -50.57
C TYR A 266 -8.94 58.60 -49.45
N LEU A 267 -9.91 58.91 -48.59
CA LEU A 267 -10.83 57.98 -47.92
C LEU A 267 -12.03 58.81 -47.45
N GLY A 268 -12.76 59.37 -48.42
CA GLY A 268 -14.08 59.95 -48.22
C GLY A 268 -15.11 58.87 -47.92
N VAL A 269 -15.11 58.35 -46.69
CA VAL A 269 -16.20 57.54 -46.17
C VAL A 269 -16.89 58.26 -45.01
N ASN A 270 -18.08 58.78 -45.31
CA ASN A 270 -19.16 58.97 -44.34
C ASN A 270 -19.57 57.60 -43.75
N HIS A 271 -18.71 56.96 -42.97
CA HIS A 271 -19.08 55.81 -42.17
C HIS A 271 -18.91 56.18 -40.71
N ARG A 272 -20.04 56.41 -40.04
CA ARG A 272 -20.20 56.00 -38.65
C ARG A 272 -19.82 54.52 -38.61
N MET A 273 -18.55 54.27 -38.36
CA MET A 273 -17.94 52.95 -38.39
C MET A 273 -18.61 52.11 -37.29
N ASN A 274 -19.43 51.14 -37.71
CA ASN A 274 -20.09 50.14 -36.85
C ASN A 274 -19.09 49.10 -36.34
N TYR A 275 -17.88 49.50 -35.94
CA TYR A 275 -16.83 48.59 -35.49
C TYR A 275 -16.62 48.81 -34.00
N HIS A 276 -16.58 47.74 -33.21
CA HIS A 276 -16.31 47.70 -31.77
C HIS A 276 -14.94 47.09 -31.48
N LEU A 277 -13.97 47.88 -31.01
CA LEU A 277 -12.64 47.40 -30.61
C LEU A 277 -12.79 46.64 -29.30
N SER A 278 -12.71 45.32 -29.38
CA SER A 278 -12.93 44.42 -28.24
C SER A 278 -11.64 44.11 -27.49
N TYR A 279 -10.52 44.08 -28.22
CA TYR A 279 -9.21 43.77 -27.71
C TYR A 279 -8.13 44.49 -28.51
N ASN A 280 -7.11 44.99 -27.82
CA ASN A 280 -5.87 45.46 -28.42
C ASN A 280 -4.70 45.21 -27.46
N ALA A 281 -3.64 44.59 -27.93
CA ALA A 281 -2.37 44.57 -27.20
C ALA A 281 -1.22 45.03 -28.09
N TRP A 282 -0.33 45.82 -27.51
CA TRP A 282 0.83 46.41 -28.19
C TRP A 282 2.01 46.60 -27.25
N CYS A 283 3.20 46.61 -27.83
CA CYS A 283 4.42 47.07 -27.18
C CYS A 283 4.66 48.55 -27.55
N PRO A 284 5.12 49.40 -26.62
CA PRO A 284 5.42 50.79 -26.93
C PRO A 284 6.57 50.89 -27.95
N PRO A 285 6.50 51.83 -28.90
CA PRO A 285 7.54 52.03 -29.89
C PRO A 285 8.77 52.72 -29.30
N LYS A 286 9.91 52.58 -29.98
CA LYS A 286 11.15 53.27 -29.64
C LYS A 286 10.95 54.79 -29.71
N GLU A 287 11.30 55.50 -28.63
CA GLU A 287 11.07 56.96 -28.46
C GLU A 287 11.65 57.86 -29.57
N SER A 288 12.55 57.35 -30.41
CA SER A 288 13.28 58.16 -31.40
C SER A 288 12.70 58.18 -32.82
N GLU A 289 11.68 57.38 -33.18
CA GLU A 289 11.24 57.30 -34.58
C GLU A 289 10.14 58.28 -35.01
N TRP A 290 9.39 58.93 -34.11
CA TRP A 290 8.51 60.05 -34.47
C TRP A 290 8.32 61.05 -33.30
N ALA A 291 9.29 61.94 -33.08
CA ALA A 291 9.31 62.94 -32.00
C ALA A 291 8.09 63.90 -31.97
N PRO A 292 7.84 64.72 -30.91
CA PRO A 292 8.29 64.70 -29.51
C PRO A 292 7.13 64.73 -28.47
N THR A 293 7.42 64.36 -27.22
CA THR A 293 6.59 64.54 -26.00
C THR A 293 5.26 63.77 -25.90
N ASN A 294 5.16 62.93 -24.88
CA ASN A 294 4.06 62.01 -24.53
C ASN A 294 4.07 60.68 -25.29
N ARG A 295 4.32 59.59 -24.54
CA ARG A 295 4.31 58.18 -24.97
C ARG A 295 3.19 57.95 -26.00
N THR A 296 3.56 57.75 -27.27
CA THR A 296 2.61 57.43 -28.32
C THR A 296 2.15 55.99 -28.09
N PHE A 297 0.89 55.85 -27.70
CA PHE A 297 0.26 54.54 -27.56
C PHE A 297 0.16 53.94 -28.95
N GLY A 298 0.54 52.66 -29.09
CA GLY A 298 0.55 51.98 -30.39
C GLY A 298 -0.82 52.16 -31.06
N HIS A 299 -0.85 52.92 -32.14
CA HIS A 299 -2.08 53.12 -32.89
C HIS A 299 -2.52 51.74 -33.41
N PRO A 300 -3.81 51.36 -33.25
CA PRO A 300 -4.29 50.10 -33.80
C PRO A 300 -4.02 50.10 -35.32
N THR A 301 -3.34 49.08 -35.84
CA THR A 301 -2.71 49.07 -37.18
C THR A 301 -3.66 49.21 -38.37
N TRP A 302 -4.98 49.24 -38.15
CA TRP A 302 -5.98 49.56 -39.18
C TRP A 302 -6.26 51.06 -39.30
N PHE A 303 -5.81 51.89 -38.35
CA PHE A 303 -5.96 53.35 -38.40
C PHE A 303 -4.82 54.05 -39.15
N THR A 304 -3.73 53.34 -39.42
CA THR A 304 -2.57 53.85 -40.12
C THR A 304 -2.31 52.99 -41.35
N ASN A 305 -2.03 53.59 -42.51
CA ASN A 305 -1.49 52.88 -43.68
C ASN A 305 -0.05 52.36 -43.45
N ASP A 306 0.34 52.18 -42.19
CA ASP A 306 1.67 51.74 -41.81
C ASP A 306 1.74 50.22 -42.04
N THR A 307 2.58 49.83 -42.98
CA THR A 307 2.84 48.44 -43.35
C THR A 307 3.92 47.79 -42.47
N SER A 308 4.40 48.49 -41.44
CA SER A 308 5.36 47.93 -40.50
C SER A 308 4.72 46.79 -39.68
N PRO A 309 5.44 45.68 -39.46
CA PRO A 309 4.96 44.61 -38.61
C PRO A 309 4.80 45.12 -37.16
N PRO A 310 3.76 44.68 -36.43
CA PRO A 310 3.56 45.10 -35.04
C PRO A 310 4.79 44.72 -34.20
N GLN A 311 5.28 45.68 -33.43
CA GLN A 311 6.42 45.46 -32.56
C GLN A 311 6.06 44.43 -31.47
N LEU A 312 6.80 43.32 -31.43
CA LEU A 312 6.51 42.17 -30.56
C LEU A 312 7.10 42.27 -29.14
N ILE A 313 7.99 43.23 -28.95
CA ILE A 313 8.66 43.52 -27.67
C ILE A 313 9.24 44.93 -27.71
N ASP A 314 9.28 45.62 -26.58
CA ASP A 314 9.92 46.93 -26.42
C ASP A 314 11.45 46.83 -26.62
N VAL A 315 11.93 47.05 -27.85
CA VAL A 315 13.34 46.87 -28.26
C VAL A 315 13.92 48.21 -28.68
N GLY A 316 15.12 48.52 -28.17
CA GLY A 316 15.88 49.71 -28.57
C GLY A 316 15.49 50.99 -27.82
N ASN A 317 14.61 50.92 -26.82
CA ASN A 317 14.43 51.99 -25.83
C ASN A 317 15.44 51.79 -24.68
N PRO A 318 16.31 52.77 -24.35
CA PRO A 318 17.19 52.67 -23.17
C PRO A 318 16.42 52.59 -21.83
N GLU A 319 15.16 53.02 -21.81
CA GLU A 319 14.20 52.81 -20.71
C GLU A 319 13.29 51.58 -20.94
N GLY A 320 13.58 50.75 -21.95
CA GLY A 320 12.79 49.58 -22.30
C GLY A 320 12.85 48.52 -21.20
N GLU A 321 11.78 48.42 -20.43
CA GLU A 321 11.64 47.47 -19.33
C GLU A 321 10.76 46.26 -19.73
N GLY A 322 10.75 45.91 -21.03
CA GLY A 322 9.95 44.82 -21.57
C GLY A 322 8.46 44.99 -21.25
N ARG A 323 7.89 46.13 -21.62
CA ARG A 323 6.50 46.49 -21.32
C ARG A 323 5.54 46.02 -22.41
N LEU A 324 4.38 45.56 -22.00
CA LEU A 324 3.25 45.17 -22.85
C LEU A 324 1.99 45.83 -22.31
N TYR A 325 1.25 46.52 -23.17
CA TYR A 325 -0.06 47.06 -22.84
C TYR A 325 -1.14 46.15 -23.40
N VAL A 326 -2.15 45.86 -22.57
CA VAL A 326 -3.31 45.06 -22.94
C VAL A 326 -4.58 45.84 -22.62
N LEU A 327 -5.39 46.10 -23.64
CA LEU A 327 -6.71 46.71 -23.55
C LEU A 327 -7.76 45.65 -23.87
N ILE A 328 -8.74 45.51 -22.97
CA ILE A 328 -9.95 44.72 -23.21
C ILE A 328 -11.15 45.64 -23.00
N SER A 329 -12.05 45.64 -23.97
CA SER A 329 -13.25 46.47 -23.98
C SER A 329 -14.44 45.60 -24.41
N PRO A 330 -15.18 44.99 -23.47
CA PRO A 330 -16.39 44.23 -23.70
C PRO A 330 -17.33 44.89 -24.71
N TYR A 331 -17.88 44.09 -25.63
CA TYR A 331 -19.03 44.53 -26.40
C TYR A 331 -20.29 44.43 -25.54
N GLN A 332 -20.83 45.57 -25.13
CA GLN A 332 -22.17 45.63 -24.54
C GLN A 332 -23.17 46.07 -25.63
N PRO A 333 -24.19 45.24 -25.96
CA PRO A 333 -25.25 45.65 -26.86
C PRO A 333 -26.19 46.64 -26.14
N ALA A 334 -25.76 47.88 -25.97
CA ALA A 334 -26.61 48.90 -25.34
C ALA A 334 -27.53 49.57 -26.38
N SER A 335 -28.80 49.69 -26.00
CA SER A 335 -29.88 50.36 -26.72
C SER A 335 -29.42 51.66 -27.39
N THR A 336 -29.65 51.76 -28.70
CA THR A 336 -29.84 53.00 -29.47
C THR A 336 -29.39 54.26 -28.73
N SER A 337 -28.16 54.72 -28.99
CA SER A 337 -27.64 56.10 -28.83
C SER A 337 -26.60 56.43 -27.75
N SER A 338 -26.16 55.54 -26.85
CA SER A 338 -25.05 55.88 -25.95
C SER A 338 -23.69 55.72 -26.64
N TYR A 339 -22.84 56.73 -26.47
CA TYR A 339 -21.50 56.79 -27.03
C TYR A 339 -20.66 55.59 -26.57
N TYR A 340 -19.81 55.14 -27.47
CA TYR A 340 -18.86 54.02 -27.42
C TYR A 340 -17.90 53.98 -26.20
N TYR A 341 -17.97 54.96 -25.30
CA TYR A 341 -17.03 55.24 -24.21
C TYR A 341 -17.57 54.93 -22.81
N ASP A 342 -18.84 54.53 -22.66
CA ASP A 342 -19.44 54.18 -21.36
C ASP A 342 -19.27 52.69 -20.99
N ASN A 343 -18.70 51.86 -21.87
CA ASN A 343 -18.44 50.46 -21.56
C ASN A 343 -17.23 50.33 -20.60
N PRO A 344 -17.26 49.41 -19.62
CA PRO A 344 -16.12 49.21 -18.72
C PRO A 344 -14.90 48.73 -19.52
N GLN A 345 -13.78 49.45 -19.45
CA GLN A 345 -12.53 49.08 -20.11
C GLN A 345 -11.47 48.67 -19.09
N VAL A 346 -10.74 47.59 -19.39
CA VAL A 346 -9.56 47.18 -18.61
C VAL A 346 -8.33 47.49 -19.45
N LEU A 347 -7.52 48.43 -18.97
CA LEU A 347 -6.18 48.70 -19.50
C LEU A 347 -5.15 48.23 -18.47
N MET A 348 -4.24 47.37 -18.91
CA MET A 348 -3.20 46.79 -18.07
C MET A 348 -1.82 47.08 -18.66
N GLU A 349 -0.90 47.58 -17.83
CA GLU A 349 0.52 47.66 -18.13
C GLU A 349 1.22 46.46 -17.49
N CYS A 350 1.76 45.59 -18.32
CA CYS A 350 2.48 44.40 -17.88
C CYS A 350 3.97 44.57 -18.14
N GLN A 351 4.76 44.38 -17.08
CA GLN A 351 6.20 44.58 -17.08
C GLN A 351 6.93 43.29 -16.73
N MET A 352 7.98 42.97 -17.46
CA MET A 352 8.83 41.81 -17.17
C MET A 352 9.76 42.06 -15.99
N ARG A 353 9.76 41.15 -15.03
CA ARG A 353 10.56 41.17 -13.80
C ARG A 353 11.37 39.88 -13.70
N ASN A 354 12.61 39.99 -13.24
CA ASN A 354 13.35 38.82 -12.78
C ASN A 354 12.71 38.32 -11.48
N ALA A 355 12.49 37.02 -11.32
CA ALA A 355 11.92 36.45 -10.11
C ALA A 355 12.61 35.17 -9.67
N SER A 356 12.57 34.92 -8.35
CA SER A 356 12.93 33.63 -7.77
C SER A 356 11.67 32.78 -7.57
N TYR A 357 11.65 31.60 -8.17
CA TYR A 357 10.58 30.63 -8.07
C TYR A 357 10.95 29.54 -7.08
N ALA A 358 10.03 29.23 -6.16
CA ALA A 358 10.06 28.03 -5.34
C ALA A 358 8.85 27.16 -5.71
N VAL A 359 9.11 25.98 -6.28
CA VAL A 359 8.08 25.13 -6.88
C VAL A 359 8.18 23.72 -6.32
N THR A 360 7.07 23.15 -5.90
CA THR A 360 6.96 21.73 -5.53
C THR A 360 6.30 20.96 -6.67
N ILE A 361 6.99 19.96 -7.20
CA ILE A 361 6.48 19.08 -8.25
C ILE A 361 6.21 17.71 -7.65
N ARG A 362 4.95 17.26 -7.73
CA ARG A 362 4.51 15.95 -7.23
C ARG A 362 4.06 15.11 -8.40
N ASN A 363 4.68 13.95 -8.56
CA ASN A 363 4.39 12.97 -9.59
C ASN A 363 3.81 11.71 -8.94
N ALA A 364 2.64 11.29 -9.42
CA ALA A 364 1.95 10.08 -9.00
C ALA A 364 1.55 9.29 -10.25
N GLY A 365 2.39 8.34 -10.65
CA GLY A 365 2.18 7.57 -11.87
C GLY A 365 2.32 8.45 -13.12
N ARG A 366 1.20 8.76 -13.76
CA ARG A 366 1.12 9.64 -14.93
C ARG A 366 0.54 11.02 -14.61
N GLU A 367 0.02 11.19 -13.40
CA GLU A 367 -0.51 12.46 -12.94
C GLU A 367 0.63 13.31 -12.36
N GLN A 368 0.66 14.58 -12.76
CA GLN A 368 1.63 15.55 -12.28
C GLN A 368 0.88 16.75 -11.72
N ASN A 369 1.24 17.15 -10.51
CA ASN A 369 0.75 18.37 -9.89
C ASN A 369 1.94 19.29 -9.58
N VAL A 370 1.90 20.50 -10.15
CA VAL A 370 2.94 21.52 -9.99
C VAL A 370 2.35 22.65 -9.15
N THR A 371 2.90 22.84 -7.94
CA THR A 371 2.48 23.91 -7.04
C THR A 371 3.57 24.96 -6.93
N ILE A 372 3.20 26.22 -7.17
CA ILE A 372 4.08 27.36 -6.97
C ILE A 372 3.96 27.76 -5.49
N ASP A 373 4.98 27.46 -4.70
CA ASP A 373 4.96 27.71 -3.26
C ASP A 373 5.23 29.20 -2.97
N ARG A 374 6.13 29.81 -3.76
CA ARG A 374 6.49 31.22 -3.64
C ARG A 374 7.08 31.77 -4.93
N VAL A 375 6.73 33.01 -5.27
CA VAL A 375 7.39 33.82 -6.31
C VAL A 375 7.84 35.13 -5.68
N GLU A 376 9.15 35.38 -5.70
CA GLU A 376 9.71 36.66 -5.24
C GLU A 376 10.13 37.48 -6.45
N HIS A 377 9.39 38.56 -6.75
CA HIS A 377 9.75 39.50 -7.81
C HIS A 377 10.95 40.35 -7.37
N LEU A 378 11.99 40.36 -8.22
CA LEU A 378 13.24 41.08 -8.01
C LEU A 378 13.25 42.35 -8.89
N ASN A 379 14.28 42.52 -9.72
CA ASN A 379 14.52 43.72 -10.52
C ASN A 379 13.77 43.68 -11.86
N THR A 380 13.53 44.87 -12.46
CA THR A 380 13.09 44.98 -13.85
C THR A 380 14.17 44.43 -14.80
N VAL A 381 13.73 43.77 -15.87
CA VAL A 381 14.63 43.21 -16.87
C VAL A 381 14.72 44.21 -18.01
N ARG A 382 15.93 44.73 -18.27
CA ARG A 382 16.12 45.66 -19.39
C ARG A 382 16.20 44.91 -20.72
N THR A 383 15.49 45.42 -21.71
CA THR A 383 15.49 44.93 -23.10
C THR A 383 16.34 45.81 -24.04
N ASP A 384 17.00 46.84 -23.48
CA ASP A 384 17.81 47.86 -24.15
C ASP A 384 19.09 47.34 -24.84
N VAL A 385 19.52 46.12 -24.51
CA VAL A 385 20.83 45.59 -24.94
C VAL A 385 20.86 45.13 -26.40
N LEU A 386 19.77 45.33 -27.14
CA LEU A 386 19.57 44.91 -28.53
C LEU A 386 19.80 46.09 -29.49
N GLY A 387 20.70 45.89 -30.46
CA GLY A 387 21.11 46.93 -31.39
C GLY A 387 22.32 47.77 -30.95
N LEU A 388 22.92 47.48 -29.79
CA LEU A 388 24.17 48.12 -29.38
C LEU A 388 25.37 47.49 -30.14
N PRO A 389 26.27 48.30 -30.71
CA PRO A 389 27.49 47.80 -31.32
C PRO A 389 28.42 47.21 -30.24
N ARG A 390 29.01 46.02 -30.48
CA ARG A 390 30.01 45.39 -29.57
C ARG A 390 31.18 46.30 -29.18
N SER A 391 31.42 47.38 -29.92
CA SER A 391 32.47 48.36 -29.64
C SER A 391 32.29 49.10 -28.31
N GLN A 392 31.09 49.07 -27.70
CA GLN A 392 30.85 49.67 -26.37
C GLN A 392 31.07 48.71 -25.18
N GLY A 393 31.59 47.49 -25.39
CA GLY A 393 31.99 46.61 -24.27
C GLY A 393 30.86 46.08 -23.38
N ALA A 394 29.59 46.32 -23.74
CA ALA A 394 28.44 45.80 -22.99
C ALA A 394 28.31 44.28 -23.24
N SER A 395 28.67 43.48 -22.23
CA SER A 395 28.36 42.05 -22.18
C SER A 395 26.85 41.89 -21.95
N VAL A 396 26.13 41.37 -22.94
CA VAL A 396 24.72 41.00 -22.77
C VAL A 396 24.67 39.72 -21.94
N SER A 397 23.99 39.75 -20.80
CA SER A 397 23.75 38.54 -20.01
C SER A 397 22.96 37.53 -20.84
N SER A 398 23.47 36.31 -20.92
CA SER A 398 22.78 35.19 -21.58
C SER A 398 21.35 35.00 -21.05
N ALA A 399 21.14 35.21 -19.75
CA ALA A 399 19.82 35.14 -19.13
C ALA A 399 18.89 36.25 -19.61
N ASN A 400 19.40 37.47 -19.85
CA ASN A 400 18.58 38.57 -20.39
C ASN A 400 18.14 38.25 -21.82
N THR A 401 19.01 37.67 -22.65
CA THR A 401 18.65 37.21 -24.00
C THR A 401 17.52 36.17 -23.94
N ALA A 402 17.60 35.22 -23.01
CA ALA A 402 16.53 34.23 -22.79
C ALA A 402 15.21 34.90 -22.36
N TYR A 403 15.26 35.82 -21.40
CA TYR A 403 14.08 36.52 -20.87
C TYR A 403 13.40 37.36 -21.95
N THR A 404 14.18 38.10 -22.73
CA THR A 404 13.68 38.86 -23.88
C THR A 404 13.00 37.94 -24.90
N ALA A 405 13.60 36.80 -25.26
CA ALA A 405 12.99 35.87 -26.21
C ALA A 405 11.69 35.26 -25.68
N ILE A 406 11.60 34.97 -24.38
CA ILE A 406 10.37 34.51 -23.72
C ILE A 406 9.29 35.60 -23.79
N MET A 407 9.65 36.85 -23.48
CA MET A 407 8.73 37.99 -23.59
C MET A 407 8.29 38.26 -25.03
N TRP A 408 9.19 38.07 -26.01
CA TRP A 408 8.84 38.15 -27.44
C TRP A 408 7.84 37.06 -27.81
N ALA A 409 8.05 35.80 -27.39
CA ALA A 409 7.11 34.72 -27.65
C ALA A 409 5.73 34.98 -27.00
N PHE A 410 5.72 35.56 -25.79
CA PHE A 410 4.49 35.99 -25.13
C PHE A 410 3.81 37.15 -25.87
N GLY A 411 4.57 38.16 -26.30
CA GLY A 411 4.08 39.26 -27.14
C GLY A 411 3.54 38.76 -28.48
N ALA A 412 4.14 37.74 -29.09
CA ALA A 412 3.64 37.12 -30.31
C ALA A 412 2.31 36.38 -30.12
N LEU A 413 1.99 35.90 -28.91
CA LEU A 413 0.66 35.36 -28.59
C LEU A 413 -0.40 36.45 -28.44
N LEU A 414 -0.03 37.56 -27.79
CA LEU A 414 -1.00 38.57 -27.36
C LEU A 414 -1.16 39.72 -28.33
N ASN A 415 -0.12 40.14 -29.03
CA ASN A 415 -0.16 41.34 -29.86
C ASN A 415 -1.16 41.23 -31.00
N GLY A 416 -1.81 42.36 -31.26
CA GLY A 416 -2.85 42.52 -32.27
C GLY A 416 -4.20 42.80 -31.64
N GLN A 417 -5.27 42.62 -32.42
CA GLN A 417 -6.56 43.22 -32.11
C GLN A 417 -7.76 42.36 -32.55
N ALA A 418 -8.88 42.54 -31.83
CA ALA A 418 -10.18 41.97 -32.14
C ALA A 418 -11.20 43.10 -32.33
N VAL A 419 -11.92 43.08 -33.46
CA VAL A 419 -12.91 44.09 -33.81
C VAL A 419 -14.25 43.42 -34.15
N ILE A 420 -15.33 43.85 -33.51
CA ILE A 420 -16.68 43.34 -33.77
C ILE A 420 -17.43 44.30 -34.71
N THR A 421 -18.00 43.80 -35.80
CA THR A 421 -18.82 44.61 -36.70
C THR A 421 -20.30 44.56 -36.27
N VAL A 422 -20.93 45.71 -36.05
CA VAL A 422 -22.28 45.87 -35.49
C VAL A 422 -23.39 45.79 -36.56
N GLN A 423 -23.07 45.52 -37.83
CA GLN A 423 -24.07 45.31 -38.88
C GLN A 423 -24.58 43.85 -38.91
N ALA A 424 -25.88 43.68 -38.62
CA ALA A 424 -26.71 42.51 -38.92
C ALA A 424 -26.06 41.11 -38.70
N ASN A 425 -26.10 40.60 -37.46
CA ASN A 425 -25.85 39.18 -37.13
C ASN A 425 -24.50 38.59 -37.62
N GLN A 426 -23.46 39.39 -37.85
CA GLN A 426 -22.16 38.88 -38.27
C GLN A 426 -21.22 38.61 -37.09
N GLN A 427 -20.38 37.58 -37.25
CA GLN A 427 -19.36 37.18 -36.29
C GLN A 427 -18.26 38.25 -36.16
N PRO A 428 -17.61 38.40 -35.00
CA PRO A 428 -16.42 39.23 -34.82
C PRO A 428 -15.36 39.02 -35.91
N ALA A 429 -14.76 40.11 -36.40
CA ALA A 429 -13.59 40.08 -37.26
C ALA A 429 -12.32 40.13 -36.41
N TYR A 430 -11.64 38.99 -36.29
CA TYR A 430 -10.36 38.88 -35.58
C TYR A 430 -9.19 39.11 -36.54
N THR A 431 -8.25 39.99 -36.17
CA THR A 431 -7.00 40.16 -36.94
C THR A 431 -5.79 39.51 -36.26
N SER A 432 -5.86 39.25 -34.94
CA SER A 432 -4.91 38.39 -34.23
C SER A 432 -5.62 37.13 -33.73
N THR A 433 -5.19 35.98 -34.26
CA THR A 433 -5.81 34.67 -34.03
C THR A 433 -5.24 33.91 -32.84
N LEU A 434 -4.04 34.25 -32.35
CA LEU A 434 -3.37 33.49 -31.29
C LEU A 434 -3.86 33.85 -29.89
N VAL A 435 -4.33 35.07 -29.66
CA VAL A 435 -4.95 35.42 -28.36
C VAL A 435 -6.18 34.54 -28.06
N GLN A 436 -6.85 34.03 -29.09
CA GLN A 436 -8.00 33.12 -28.98
C GLN A 436 -7.63 31.73 -28.43
N THR A 437 -6.34 31.35 -28.43
CA THR A 437 -5.89 30.11 -27.80
C THR A 437 -5.59 30.29 -26.31
N THR A 438 -5.67 31.52 -25.79
CA THR A 438 -5.33 31.84 -24.40
C THR A 438 -6.58 31.86 -23.50
N ALA A 439 -6.36 31.99 -22.20
CA ALA A 439 -7.42 32.19 -21.21
C ALA A 439 -8.16 33.55 -21.31
N LEU A 440 -7.71 34.47 -22.17
CA LEU A 440 -8.37 35.75 -22.40
C LEU A 440 -9.58 35.66 -23.34
N ARG A 441 -9.67 34.58 -24.14
CA ARG A 441 -10.76 34.38 -25.12
C ARG A 441 -12.17 34.72 -24.59
N PRO A 442 -12.67 34.14 -23.47
CA PRO A 442 -14.03 34.43 -23.01
C PRO A 442 -14.25 35.91 -22.70
N TYR A 443 -13.22 36.62 -22.22
CA TYR A 443 -13.30 38.04 -21.89
C TYR A 443 -13.29 38.95 -23.13
N ILE A 444 -12.76 38.45 -24.25
CA ILE A 444 -12.74 39.16 -25.54
C ILE A 444 -14.07 38.95 -26.28
N GLU A 445 -14.61 37.72 -26.27
CA GLU A 445 -15.80 37.37 -27.07
C GLU A 445 -17.11 37.81 -26.39
N GLN A 446 -17.34 37.36 -25.15
CA GLN A 446 -18.57 37.63 -24.37
C GLN A 446 -18.27 37.58 -22.86
N PRO A 447 -17.70 38.64 -22.28
CA PRO A 447 -17.40 38.67 -20.86
C PRO A 447 -18.69 38.70 -20.03
N ASP A 448 -18.75 37.86 -18.99
CA ASP A 448 -19.70 38.07 -17.91
C ASP A 448 -19.31 39.36 -17.16
N ALA A 449 -20.26 40.27 -16.99
CA ALA A 449 -20.02 41.55 -16.33
C ALA A 449 -19.56 41.38 -14.88
N ALA A 450 -19.87 40.26 -14.22
CA ALA A 450 -19.45 39.98 -12.85
C ALA A 450 -17.95 39.62 -12.72
N ASP A 451 -17.38 38.96 -13.75
CA ASP A 451 -16.01 38.43 -13.71
C ASP A 451 -14.99 39.36 -14.39
N PHE A 452 -15.46 40.35 -15.15
CA PHE A 452 -14.63 41.32 -15.86
C PHE A 452 -14.09 42.42 -14.92
N THR A 453 -13.02 42.10 -14.20
CA THR A 453 -12.33 43.04 -13.29
C THR A 453 -10.84 43.19 -13.62
N ASN A 454 -10.24 44.32 -13.22
CA ASN A 454 -8.79 44.53 -13.32
C ASN A 454 -7.99 43.40 -12.65
N ALA A 455 -8.48 42.89 -11.51
CA ALA A 455 -7.82 41.82 -10.77
C ALA A 455 -7.87 40.47 -11.53
N THR A 456 -9.01 40.15 -12.15
CA THR A 456 -9.17 38.93 -12.95
C THR A 456 -8.21 38.92 -14.14
N ILE A 457 -8.21 39.99 -14.94
CA ILE A 457 -7.36 40.11 -16.13
C ILE A 457 -5.87 40.11 -15.75
N LYS A 458 -5.51 40.80 -14.65
CA LYS A 458 -4.17 40.75 -14.07
C LYS A 458 -3.75 39.29 -13.77
N ASN A 459 -4.55 38.56 -13.00
CA ASN A 459 -4.23 37.18 -12.61
C ASN A 459 -4.10 36.25 -13.82
N ILE A 460 -4.90 36.47 -14.88
CA ILE A 460 -4.83 35.68 -16.11
C ILE A 460 -3.52 35.95 -16.86
N LEU A 461 -3.16 37.23 -17.05
CA LEU A 461 -1.93 37.61 -17.76
C LEU A 461 -0.69 37.13 -17.02
N GLU A 462 -0.62 37.37 -15.71
CA GLU A 462 0.47 36.91 -14.86
C GLU A 462 0.51 35.37 -14.84
N GLY A 463 -0.62 34.71 -14.58
CA GLY A 463 -0.72 33.25 -14.53
C GLY A 463 -0.33 32.56 -15.85
N LEU A 464 -0.74 33.11 -16.99
CA LEU A 464 -0.35 32.62 -18.31
C LEU A 464 1.18 32.69 -18.50
N PHE A 465 1.80 33.80 -18.09
CA PHE A 465 3.25 33.95 -18.19
C PHE A 465 4.00 32.99 -17.26
N HIS A 466 3.48 32.74 -16.06
CA HIS A 466 4.04 31.73 -15.13
C HIS A 466 3.94 30.32 -15.73
N ASN A 467 2.79 29.97 -16.31
CA ASN A 467 2.58 28.67 -16.96
C ASN A 467 3.56 28.46 -18.12
N ILE A 468 3.77 29.47 -18.95
CA ILE A 468 4.75 29.43 -20.05
C ILE A 468 6.16 29.22 -19.48
N THR A 469 6.55 30.01 -18.47
CA THR A 469 7.88 29.94 -17.86
C THR A 469 8.17 28.57 -17.25
N LEU A 470 7.21 27.99 -16.53
CA LEU A 470 7.35 26.65 -15.94
C LEU A 470 7.30 25.54 -16.99
N SER A 471 6.52 25.71 -18.06
CA SER A 471 6.48 24.76 -19.18
C SER A 471 7.79 24.65 -19.94
N LEU A 472 8.71 25.62 -19.80
CA LEU A 472 10.06 25.48 -20.37
C LEU A 472 10.80 24.25 -19.79
N LEU A 473 10.50 23.87 -18.54
CA LEU A 473 11.04 22.66 -17.92
C LEU A 473 10.54 21.37 -18.58
N SER A 474 9.49 21.40 -19.42
CA SER A 474 9.02 20.21 -20.13
C SER A 474 9.88 19.86 -21.35
N SER A 475 10.67 20.80 -21.88
CA SER A 475 11.50 20.57 -23.07
C SER A 475 12.96 20.43 -22.71
N THR A 476 13.59 19.35 -23.20
CA THR A 476 15.02 19.09 -23.02
C THR A 476 15.90 20.16 -23.68
N ALA A 477 15.36 20.95 -24.62
CA ALA A 477 16.08 22.05 -25.25
C ALA A 477 16.45 23.16 -24.26
N PHE A 478 15.62 23.39 -23.23
CA PHE A 478 15.78 24.44 -22.22
C PHE A 478 16.33 23.92 -20.88
N GLN A 479 16.58 22.61 -20.79
CA GLN A 479 17.09 21.99 -19.57
C GLN A 479 18.62 21.99 -19.54
N ARG A 480 19.18 22.06 -18.33
CA ARG A 480 20.60 21.80 -18.10
C ARG A 480 20.92 20.35 -18.42
N ASN A 481 22.14 20.11 -18.93
CA ASN A 481 22.63 18.75 -19.10
C ASN A 481 22.74 18.05 -17.74
N ALA A 482 22.48 16.75 -17.70
CA ALA A 482 22.51 15.96 -16.47
C ALA A 482 23.86 16.01 -15.73
N SER A 483 24.96 16.22 -16.45
CA SER A 483 26.31 16.38 -15.88
C SER A 483 26.55 17.72 -15.19
N THR A 484 25.77 18.76 -15.54
CA THR A 484 25.89 20.13 -15.02
C THR A 484 24.75 20.50 -14.07
N ALA A 485 23.71 19.69 -14.00
CA ALA A 485 22.57 19.90 -13.12
C ALA A 485 22.94 19.60 -11.67
N GLU A 486 22.44 20.40 -10.74
CA GLU A 486 22.72 20.21 -9.32
C GLU A 486 21.86 19.08 -8.73
N PRO A 487 22.41 18.20 -7.89
CA PRO A 487 21.62 17.15 -7.24
C PRO A 487 20.67 17.76 -6.19
N ILE A 488 19.39 17.41 -6.30
CA ILE A 488 18.32 17.84 -5.39
C ILE A 488 17.80 16.63 -4.62
N ALA A 489 17.48 16.83 -3.35
CA ALA A 489 16.86 15.81 -2.51
C ALA A 489 15.40 15.56 -2.96
N THR A 490 15.18 14.39 -3.57
CA THR A 490 13.88 13.97 -4.09
C THR A 490 13.31 12.85 -3.22
N GLN A 491 12.05 12.96 -2.84
CA GLN A 491 11.32 11.89 -2.18
C GLN A 491 10.78 10.95 -3.25
N ILE A 492 11.24 9.70 -3.26
CA ILE A 492 10.81 8.68 -4.22
C ILE A 492 10.07 7.58 -3.45
N GLN A 493 8.91 7.19 -3.97
CA GLN A 493 8.18 6.04 -3.45
C GLN A 493 8.57 4.79 -4.24
N LEU A 494 9.20 3.84 -3.54
CA LEU A 494 9.70 2.59 -4.12
C LEU A 494 8.89 1.42 -3.57
N ALA A 495 8.44 0.54 -4.45
CA ALA A 495 7.88 -0.74 -4.06
C ALA A 495 9.03 -1.66 -3.59
N LYS A 496 9.07 -1.98 -2.29
CA LYS A 496 10.03 -2.93 -1.72
C LYS A 496 9.30 -4.14 -1.18
N VAL A 497 9.85 -5.32 -1.42
CA VAL A 497 9.37 -6.56 -0.80
C VAL A 497 9.91 -6.61 0.63
N VAL A 498 9.02 -6.65 1.61
CA VAL A 498 9.31 -6.57 3.04
C VAL A 498 8.70 -7.80 3.74
N PHE A 499 9.39 -8.31 4.76
CA PHE A 499 8.85 -9.36 5.61
C PHE A 499 7.75 -8.83 6.53
N VAL A 500 6.64 -9.57 6.61
CA VAL A 500 5.48 -9.25 7.45
C VAL A 500 5.21 -10.42 8.37
N TYR A 501 5.36 -10.18 9.68
CA TYR A 501 5.14 -11.18 10.71
C TYR A 501 3.74 -11.06 11.33
N ARG A 502 2.94 -12.13 11.24
CA ARG A 502 1.66 -12.25 11.95
C ARG A 502 1.86 -12.97 13.28
N THR A 503 1.98 -12.19 14.36
CA THR A 503 2.21 -12.70 15.71
C THR A 503 1.10 -13.63 16.21
N SER A 504 -0.17 -13.30 15.93
CA SER A 504 -1.34 -14.10 16.33
C SER A 504 -1.27 -15.53 15.81
N ASP A 505 -0.85 -15.68 14.57
CA ASP A 505 -0.87 -16.95 13.84
C ASP A 505 0.22 -17.91 14.35
N LEU A 506 1.24 -17.37 15.05
CA LEU A 506 2.27 -18.16 15.74
C LEU A 506 1.90 -18.43 17.21
N LEU A 507 1.44 -17.40 17.92
CA LEU A 507 1.22 -17.48 19.37
C LEU A 507 0.02 -18.35 19.74
N ILE A 508 -1.06 -18.35 18.94
CA ILE A 508 -2.25 -19.16 19.24
C ILE A 508 -1.95 -20.66 19.17
N PRO A 509 -1.38 -21.21 18.07
CA PRO A 509 -1.08 -22.65 18.00
C PRO A 509 -0.02 -23.10 19.00
N TYR A 510 1.03 -22.29 19.23
CA TYR A 510 2.04 -22.61 20.25
C TYR A 510 1.50 -22.50 21.67
N GLY A 511 0.73 -21.46 21.98
CA GLY A 511 0.12 -21.29 23.30
C GLY A 511 -0.78 -22.46 23.67
N LEU A 512 -1.67 -22.87 22.75
CA LEU A 512 -2.57 -24.00 22.97
C LEU A 512 -1.83 -25.33 23.14
N SER A 513 -0.82 -25.59 22.30
CA SER A 513 -0.05 -26.84 22.37
C SER A 513 0.86 -26.92 23.60
N ILE A 514 1.47 -25.80 24.00
CA ILE A 514 2.26 -25.71 25.24
C ILE A 514 1.34 -25.90 26.45
N LEU A 515 0.17 -25.25 26.49
CA LEU A 515 -0.81 -25.44 27.57
C LEU A 515 -1.22 -26.91 27.70
N PHE A 516 -1.52 -27.55 26.58
CA PHE A 516 -1.84 -28.98 26.53
C PHE A 516 -0.69 -29.86 27.04
N ALA A 517 0.54 -29.57 26.63
CA ALA A 517 1.72 -30.33 27.08
C ALA A 517 1.99 -30.13 28.57
N ILE A 518 1.81 -28.92 29.10
CA ILE A 518 1.91 -28.63 30.54
C ILE A 518 0.86 -29.44 31.31
N ALA A 519 -0.41 -29.37 30.90
CA ALA A 519 -1.49 -30.13 31.55
C ALA A 519 -1.22 -31.64 31.52
N SER A 520 -0.73 -32.16 30.40
CA SER A 520 -0.32 -33.55 30.26
C SER A 520 0.81 -33.90 31.23
N CYS A 521 1.88 -33.08 31.31
CA CYS A 521 2.99 -33.28 32.23
C CYS A 521 2.57 -33.22 33.70
N VAL A 522 1.59 -32.38 34.05
CA VAL A 522 1.01 -32.34 35.42
C VAL A 522 0.31 -33.65 35.74
N VAL A 523 -0.55 -34.14 34.84
CA VAL A 523 -1.22 -35.45 35.02
C VAL A 523 -0.21 -36.58 35.09
N GLY A 524 0.81 -36.58 34.23
CA GLY A 524 1.91 -37.55 34.24
C GLY A 524 2.71 -37.52 35.53
N SER A 525 2.97 -36.33 36.09
CA SER A 525 3.68 -36.16 37.36
C SER A 525 2.87 -36.66 38.55
N ILE A 526 1.57 -36.37 38.57
CA ILE A 526 0.65 -36.92 39.58
C ILE A 526 0.63 -38.45 39.47
N ALA A 527 0.58 -39.00 38.26
CA ALA A 527 0.60 -40.44 38.06
C ALA A 527 1.91 -41.09 38.50
N LEU A 528 3.04 -40.45 38.19
CA LEU A 528 4.36 -40.89 38.61
C LEU A 528 4.48 -40.92 40.14
N SER A 529 4.04 -39.87 40.82
CA SER A 529 4.08 -39.80 42.30
C SER A 529 3.22 -40.89 42.95
N ARG A 530 2.05 -41.18 42.37
CA ARG A 530 1.13 -42.22 42.85
C ARG A 530 1.61 -43.64 42.51
N ASN A 531 2.35 -43.81 41.42
CA ASN A 531 2.89 -45.10 41.02
C ASN A 531 4.12 -45.52 41.83
N GLY A 532 4.86 -44.55 42.40
CA GLY A 532 6.09 -44.79 43.16
C GLY A 532 7.26 -45.33 42.34
N ALA A 533 7.08 -45.47 41.02
CA ALA A 533 8.07 -45.98 40.08
C ALA A 533 7.79 -45.37 38.70
N ALA A 534 8.86 -45.18 37.92
CA ALA A 534 8.76 -44.74 36.53
C ALA A 534 8.61 -45.94 35.61
N TYR A 535 7.62 -45.89 34.71
CA TYR A 535 7.38 -46.92 33.71
C TYR A 535 7.72 -46.42 32.31
N ASN A 536 8.09 -47.33 31.43
CA ASN A 536 8.30 -47.02 30.01
C ASN A 536 7.46 -47.96 29.13
N HIS A 537 7.39 -47.64 27.84
CA HIS A 537 6.77 -48.48 26.80
C HIS A 537 7.74 -49.54 26.25
N ASP A 538 8.93 -49.67 26.83
CA ASP A 538 9.94 -50.63 26.37
C ASP A 538 9.45 -52.06 26.52
N PHE A 539 9.81 -52.91 25.55
CA PHE A 539 9.57 -54.36 25.61
C PHE A 539 10.03 -54.97 26.93
N THR A 540 11.15 -54.50 27.48
CA THR A 540 11.68 -54.98 28.77
C THR A 540 10.76 -54.65 29.95
N THR A 541 10.00 -53.55 29.89
CA THR A 541 9.00 -53.22 30.89
C THR A 541 7.82 -54.18 30.78
N MET A 542 7.30 -54.38 29.56
CA MET A 542 6.22 -55.33 29.31
C MET A 542 6.58 -56.76 29.74
N LEU A 543 7.78 -57.25 29.36
CA LEU A 543 8.30 -58.56 29.74
C LEU A 543 8.38 -58.77 31.26
N ARG A 544 8.74 -57.74 32.02
CA ARG A 544 8.79 -57.82 33.50
C ARG A 544 7.41 -57.88 34.12
N THR A 545 6.42 -57.27 33.47
CA THR A 545 5.04 -57.18 33.98
C THR A 545 4.16 -58.37 33.63
N THR A 546 4.58 -59.25 32.73
CA THR A 546 3.80 -60.43 32.29
C THR A 546 4.24 -61.75 32.91
N ARG A 547 5.24 -61.77 33.81
CA ARG A 547 5.83 -62.99 34.40
C ARG A 547 5.05 -63.61 35.57
N LYS A 548 3.77 -63.30 35.75
CA LYS A 548 2.96 -63.88 36.83
C LYS A 548 2.36 -65.21 36.36
N PRO A 549 2.47 -66.31 37.12
CA PRO A 549 1.97 -67.64 36.70
C PRO A 549 0.49 -67.66 36.32
N ASP A 550 -0.32 -66.77 36.92
CA ASP A 550 -1.75 -66.61 36.58
C ASP A 550 -2.01 -66.28 35.09
N LEU A 551 -1.01 -65.71 34.41
CA LEU A 551 -1.09 -65.35 33.00
C LEU A 551 -0.77 -66.55 32.08
N ASP A 552 0.00 -67.52 32.56
CA ASP A 552 0.29 -68.76 31.83
C ASP A 552 -0.96 -69.64 31.74
N ASP A 553 -1.81 -69.64 32.78
CA ASP A 553 -3.12 -70.31 32.76
C ASP A 553 -4.14 -69.60 31.85
N LEU A 554 -3.90 -68.31 31.56
CA LEU A 554 -4.78 -67.50 30.73
C LEU A 554 -4.56 -67.76 29.23
N VAL A 555 -3.32 -68.03 28.82
CA VAL A 555 -2.88 -68.19 27.43
C VAL A 555 -2.75 -69.67 27.11
N GLY A 556 -3.69 -70.23 26.35
CA GLY A 556 -3.63 -71.64 25.95
C GLY A 556 -2.43 -71.92 25.03
N ALA A 557 -1.97 -73.18 24.99
CA ALA A 557 -0.80 -73.59 24.21
C ALA A 557 -0.87 -73.19 22.71
N ALA A 558 -2.08 -73.14 22.13
CA ALA A 558 -2.30 -72.72 20.74
C ALA A 558 -2.08 -71.21 20.49
N GLU A 559 -2.24 -70.37 21.52
CA GLU A 559 -2.14 -68.90 21.45
C GLU A 559 -0.73 -68.39 21.82
N THR A 560 0.21 -69.29 22.12
CA THR A 560 1.60 -68.95 22.49
C THR A 560 2.46 -68.44 21.33
N THR A 561 1.96 -68.51 20.10
CA THR A 561 2.65 -68.10 18.87
C THR A 561 2.68 -66.58 18.68
N GLY A 562 1.77 -65.84 19.31
CA GLY A 562 1.67 -64.38 19.22
C GLY A 562 1.24 -63.86 17.83
N CYS A 563 0.61 -64.70 17.00
CA CYS A 563 0.13 -64.31 15.67
C CYS A 563 -1.08 -63.36 15.72
N THR A 564 -1.16 -62.41 14.78
CA THR A 564 -2.33 -61.54 14.57
C THR A 564 -3.29 -62.13 13.54
N PRO A 565 -4.63 -62.03 13.71
CA PRO A 565 -5.36 -61.28 14.73
C PRO A 565 -5.48 -62.02 16.07
N LEU A 566 -5.64 -61.26 17.17
CA LEU A 566 -5.88 -61.80 18.52
C LEU A 566 -7.18 -62.61 18.56
N ASP A 567 -7.16 -63.79 19.20
CA ASP A 567 -8.36 -64.59 19.38
C ASP A 567 -9.46 -63.82 20.14
N SER A 568 -10.70 -63.93 19.65
CA SER A 568 -11.85 -63.18 20.16
C SER A 568 -12.24 -63.56 21.60
N GLN A 569 -11.97 -64.78 22.04
CA GLN A 569 -12.25 -65.23 23.40
C GLN A 569 -11.14 -64.76 24.35
N LEU A 570 -9.88 -64.84 23.91
CA LEU A 570 -8.74 -64.34 24.65
C LEU A 570 -8.82 -62.81 24.82
N GLY A 571 -9.13 -62.07 23.75
CA GLY A 571 -9.25 -60.60 23.76
C GLY A 571 -10.29 -60.06 24.76
N ARG A 572 -11.36 -60.81 25.02
CA ARG A 572 -12.41 -60.43 25.99
C ARG A 572 -12.06 -60.71 27.45
N ARG A 573 -11.00 -61.48 27.71
CA ARG A 573 -10.58 -61.79 29.09
C ARG A 573 -10.09 -60.52 29.78
N MET A 574 -10.52 -60.33 31.03
CA MET A 574 -10.16 -59.17 31.83
C MET A 574 -8.96 -59.44 32.72
N VAL A 575 -8.03 -58.49 32.69
CA VAL A 575 -6.76 -58.55 33.41
C VAL A 575 -6.58 -57.27 34.20
N ILE A 576 -5.98 -57.36 35.39
CA ILE A 576 -5.63 -56.22 36.24
C ILE A 576 -4.15 -56.30 36.61
N PHE A 577 -3.50 -55.15 36.76
CA PHE A 577 -2.11 -55.11 37.23
C PHE A 577 -2.05 -55.10 38.76
N ASP A 578 -1.52 -56.17 39.34
CA ASP A 578 -1.40 -56.35 40.78
C ASP A 578 0.04 -56.07 41.24
N THR A 579 0.19 -55.15 42.19
CA THR A 579 1.46 -54.86 42.85
C THR A 579 1.61 -55.78 44.05
N GLY A 580 1.83 -57.08 43.82
CA GLY A 580 1.79 -58.12 44.84
C GLY A 580 2.56 -57.77 46.12
N VAL A 581 1.82 -57.41 47.18
CA VAL A 581 2.38 -57.23 48.54
C VAL A 581 2.49 -58.60 49.23
N GLU A 582 1.65 -59.58 48.86
CA GLU A 582 1.62 -60.92 49.46
C GLU A 582 2.40 -61.99 48.68
N SER A 583 2.62 -61.83 47.37
CA SER A 583 3.21 -62.85 46.47
C SER A 583 4.64 -62.58 46.01
N GLY A 584 5.24 -61.44 46.39
CA GLY A 584 6.62 -61.07 46.04
C GLY A 584 6.87 -60.74 44.55
N VAL A 585 5.87 -60.89 43.67
CA VAL A 585 5.97 -60.64 42.22
C VAL A 585 4.86 -59.67 41.78
N ALA A 586 5.24 -58.55 41.15
CA ALA A 586 4.30 -57.60 40.56
C ALA A 586 4.05 -57.93 39.08
N GLY A 587 2.79 -57.95 38.64
CA GLY A 587 2.46 -58.28 37.26
C GLY A 587 0.95 -58.32 36.98
N PHE A 588 0.61 -58.57 35.72
CA PHE A 588 -0.75 -58.77 35.25
C PHE A 588 -1.33 -60.10 35.79
N THR A 589 -2.57 -60.07 36.29
CA THR A 589 -3.28 -61.23 36.85
C THR A 589 -4.74 -61.25 36.42
N THR A 590 -5.39 -62.41 36.51
CA THR A 590 -6.83 -62.57 36.29
C THR A 590 -7.60 -62.09 37.51
N ILE A 591 -8.82 -61.58 37.28
CA ILE A 591 -9.70 -61.09 38.37
C ILE A 591 -10.02 -62.22 39.37
N LEU A 592 -10.06 -63.47 38.91
CA LEU A 592 -10.40 -64.64 39.73
C LEU A 592 -9.24 -65.10 40.65
N SER A 593 -7.98 -64.96 40.23
CA SER A 593 -6.80 -65.34 41.03
C SER A 593 -6.40 -64.26 42.04
N SER A 594 -6.62 -62.98 41.72
CA SER A 594 -6.18 -61.83 42.54
C SER A 594 -6.75 -61.76 43.98
N ARG A 595 -7.79 -62.52 44.33
CA ARG A 595 -8.48 -62.43 45.64
C ARG A 595 -8.95 -63.78 46.19
N SER A 596 -8.12 -64.81 46.14
CA SER A 596 -8.37 -66.15 46.72
C SER A 596 -8.40 -66.18 48.28
N GLY A 597 -9.03 -65.19 48.92
CA GLY A 597 -9.23 -65.16 50.38
C GLY A 597 -10.57 -64.56 50.85
N ASP A 598 -11.47 -64.14 49.96
CA ASP A 598 -12.67 -63.37 50.34
C ASP A 598 -13.96 -64.08 49.89
N THR A 599 -14.82 -64.44 50.85
CA THR A 599 -16.10 -65.15 50.63
C THR A 599 -17.21 -64.19 50.18
N ASP A 600 -17.10 -63.64 48.96
CA ASP A 600 -18.19 -63.18 48.06
C ASP A 600 -17.57 -62.46 46.84
N PRO A 601 -17.17 -63.23 45.80
CA PRO A 601 -16.47 -62.69 44.64
C PRO A 601 -17.38 -61.94 43.65
N GLU A 602 -18.68 -62.27 43.60
CA GLU A 602 -19.61 -61.72 42.60
C GLU A 602 -20.20 -60.36 43.02
N GLY A 603 -20.54 -60.17 44.31
CA GLY A 603 -21.07 -58.91 44.82
C GLY A 603 -20.09 -57.72 44.76
N LYS A 604 -18.79 -57.99 44.94
CA LYS A 604 -17.72 -56.96 44.84
C LYS A 604 -17.28 -56.69 43.40
N LEU A 605 -17.37 -57.68 42.50
CA LEU A 605 -17.15 -57.48 41.06
C LEU A 605 -18.20 -56.50 40.49
N ALA A 606 -19.46 -56.66 40.90
CA ALA A 606 -20.54 -55.72 40.57
C ALA A 606 -20.27 -54.30 41.12
N ALA A 607 -19.72 -54.18 42.33
CA ALA A 607 -19.37 -52.88 42.93
C ALA A 607 -18.15 -52.19 42.27
N LEU A 608 -17.21 -52.96 41.70
CA LEU A 608 -16.05 -52.44 40.96
C LEU A 608 -16.38 -52.09 39.49
N MET A 609 -17.41 -52.74 38.93
CA MET A 609 -17.98 -52.45 37.62
C MET A 609 -19.02 -51.31 37.64
N ALA A 610 -19.45 -50.85 38.83
CA ALA A 610 -20.48 -49.81 38.96
C ALA A 610 -19.93 -48.41 38.63
N PRO A 611 -20.63 -47.61 37.79
CA PRO A 611 -20.24 -46.23 37.52
C PRO A 611 -20.50 -45.35 38.76
N LYS A 612 -19.47 -44.67 39.28
CA LYS A 612 -19.63 -43.64 40.32
C LYS A 612 -20.19 -42.35 39.70
N HIS A 613 -21.52 -42.27 39.60
CA HIS A 613 -22.27 -41.01 39.61
C HIS A 613 -23.74 -41.27 39.99
N SER A 614 -24.08 -41.13 41.28
CA SER A 614 -25.44 -40.75 41.66
C SER A 614 -25.33 -39.44 42.45
N ILE A 615 -25.87 -38.38 41.85
CA ILE A 615 -26.02 -37.07 42.47
C ILE A 615 -27.20 -37.17 43.45
N ASP A 616 -26.96 -36.78 44.70
CA ASP A 616 -27.97 -36.45 45.70
C ASP A 616 -29.05 -35.53 45.12
N LYS A 617 -30.33 -35.90 45.27
CA LYS A 617 -31.43 -34.94 45.25
C LYS A 617 -32.51 -35.33 46.24
N ASP A 618 -32.46 -34.64 47.37
CA ASP A 618 -33.58 -34.40 48.28
C ASP A 618 -34.57 -33.37 47.67
N LEU A 619 -35.86 -33.58 48.00
CA LEU A 619 -37.07 -32.71 47.89
C LEU A 619 -37.77 -32.47 46.53
N PRO A 620 -39.10 -32.21 46.52
CA PRO A 620 -40.23 -32.91 47.15
C PRO A 620 -41.36 -33.27 46.14
N LYS A 621 -42.34 -34.09 46.58
CA LYS A 621 -43.53 -34.55 45.82
C LYS A 621 -44.60 -33.47 45.62
N LEU A 622 -45.39 -33.60 44.53
CA LEU A 622 -46.89 -33.62 44.42
C LEU A 622 -47.35 -33.19 42.99
N PRO A 623 -48.61 -33.42 42.52
CA PRO A 623 -49.13 -34.72 42.04
C PRO A 623 -50.01 -34.61 40.75
N GLY A 624 -50.48 -35.76 40.23
CA GLY A 624 -51.60 -35.88 39.29
C GLY A 624 -51.21 -35.76 37.81
N MET A 625 -51.85 -36.41 36.85
CA MET A 625 -53.09 -37.18 36.85
C MET A 625 -53.12 -37.98 35.53
N ALA A 626 -53.57 -39.23 35.62
CA ALA A 626 -54.40 -39.97 34.66
C ALA A 626 -54.03 -40.10 33.16
N ASP A 627 -53.96 -41.37 32.78
CA ASP A 627 -54.74 -42.04 31.72
C ASP A 627 -54.29 -42.08 30.24
N GLU A 628 -54.32 -43.34 29.81
CA GLU A 628 -54.71 -43.91 28.52
C GLU A 628 -53.71 -44.01 27.37
N ALA A 629 -53.68 -45.25 26.88
CA ALA A 629 -52.95 -45.77 25.73
C ALA A 629 -53.81 -45.59 24.45
N PRO A 630 -53.61 -46.41 23.39
CA PRO A 630 -52.66 -46.23 22.31
C PRO A 630 -53.40 -46.06 20.96
N VAL A 631 -52.68 -46.23 19.84
CA VAL A 631 -53.12 -46.82 18.54
C VAL A 631 -52.80 -45.97 17.29
N SER A 632 -51.94 -46.58 16.47
CA SER A 632 -51.87 -46.68 14.99
C SER A 632 -52.36 -45.56 14.07
N GLY A 633 -51.66 -45.41 12.94
CA GLY A 633 -52.34 -45.12 11.67
C GLY A 633 -51.48 -44.45 10.61
N TYR A 634 -50.83 -45.26 9.77
CA TYR A 634 -50.64 -45.14 8.32
C TYR A 634 -50.89 -43.78 7.61
N SER A 635 -49.91 -43.41 6.75
CA SER A 635 -50.08 -43.11 5.30
C SER A 635 -51.01 -41.94 4.91
N THR A 636 -50.72 -40.98 4.03
CA THR A 636 -50.01 -41.04 2.74
C THR A 636 -49.91 -39.61 2.19
N ASP A 637 -48.80 -39.35 1.51
CA ASP A 637 -48.62 -38.64 0.22
C ASP A 637 -48.89 -37.13 0.02
N ARG A 638 -47.86 -36.53 -0.64
CA ARG A 638 -47.82 -35.46 -1.67
C ARG A 638 -48.56 -34.14 -1.39
N SER A 639 -48.03 -32.96 -1.68
CA SER A 639 -47.03 -32.43 -2.63
C SER A 639 -46.63 -31.03 -2.06
N GLU A 640 -45.59 -30.28 -2.45
CA GLU A 640 -44.98 -29.99 -3.74
C GLU A 640 -43.85 -28.96 -3.48
N VAL A 641 -43.05 -28.67 -4.51
CA VAL A 641 -42.25 -27.43 -4.74
C VAL A 641 -40.72 -27.49 -4.46
N VAL A 642 -40.00 -27.80 -5.56
CA VAL A 642 -38.84 -27.07 -6.15
C VAL A 642 -37.41 -27.39 -5.70
N GLY A 643 -36.58 -27.70 -6.70
CA GLY A 643 -35.22 -27.15 -6.80
C GLY A 643 -34.12 -28.17 -7.06
N VAL A 644 -33.87 -28.46 -8.33
CA VAL A 644 -32.81 -29.34 -8.85
C VAL A 644 -31.42 -28.73 -8.74
N ASP A 645 -30.47 -29.61 -8.46
CA ASP A 645 -29.02 -29.63 -8.72
C ASP A 645 -28.38 -28.48 -9.53
N ALA A 646 -27.21 -28.05 -9.05
CA ALA A 646 -26.05 -27.86 -9.92
C ALA A 646 -24.74 -28.11 -9.16
N THR A 647 -23.99 -29.08 -9.68
CA THR A 647 -22.57 -29.34 -9.44
C THR A 647 -21.68 -28.19 -9.94
N PRO A 648 -20.38 -28.21 -9.60
CA PRO A 648 -19.40 -27.78 -10.59
C PRO A 648 -18.20 -28.74 -10.72
N PRO A 649 -17.69 -28.94 -11.95
CA PRO A 649 -16.29 -29.27 -12.17
C PRO A 649 -15.51 -28.18 -12.91
N VAL A 650 -14.26 -28.09 -12.49
CA VAL A 650 -13.00 -27.57 -13.05
C VAL A 650 -12.97 -27.12 -14.53
N LEU A 651 -12.40 -25.93 -14.72
CA LEU A 651 -11.96 -25.23 -15.94
C LEU A 651 -10.72 -25.85 -16.61
N TRP A 652 -10.69 -25.89 -17.95
CA TRP A 652 -9.50 -25.62 -18.78
C TRP A 652 -9.90 -24.75 -19.99
N ALA A 653 -9.10 -23.71 -20.25
CA ALA A 653 -9.34 -22.62 -21.21
C ALA A 653 -8.82 -22.92 -22.63
N PRO A 654 -9.26 -22.16 -23.66
CA PRO A 654 -8.82 -22.32 -25.06
C PRO A 654 -7.67 -21.37 -25.46
N ARG A 655 -6.95 -21.74 -26.51
CA ARG A 655 -6.25 -20.81 -27.43
C ARG A 655 -7.13 -20.55 -28.64
N GLN A 656 -7.27 -19.28 -29.01
CA GLN A 656 -6.63 -18.74 -30.23
C GLN A 656 -5.99 -17.41 -29.88
#